data_AF-A0A5M5ZS73-F1
#
_entry.id   AF-A0A5M5ZS73-F1
#
_cell.length_a   1.000
_cell.length_b   1.000
_cell.length_c   1.000
_cell.angle_alpha   90.00
_cell.angle_beta   90.00
_cell.angle_gamma   90.00
#
_symmetry.space_group_name_H-M   'P 1'
#
loop_
_entity.id
_entity.type
_entity.pdbx_description
1 polymer ?
#
loop_
_entity_poly.entity_id
_entity_poly.type
_entity_poly.pdbx_seq_one_letter_code
_entity_poly.pdbx_strand_id
1 'polypeptide(L)'
;MNRGSEWRKWDLHIHTPETAKNNQFGDPQIAWPKYIQTLEKSDISVFGITDYFSITNYLKVKDFKSKGRLENKEILPNVEMRIAPVTGNGKPINIHAIFDPTLTEDELNREFFREIKFEYKERTYSCIKEDLIELGRVIKDDKNLQIEAAIKEAIAAFAVSYEALRKIVNKSFFKNRIIIALSNSSNDGISGLLKQEVGLRPIKNEICRMADIILSGNPKDIEYFLGKKTSPEEVIENCGNLKPCITGSDAHTLDKIGIFPENRFTWIKADPTFEGLKQILFEPEERVRISDSQPDDKYDYNVIERVELNTAGVWHQTIYLNQNLNTIIGGRSTGKSTLLSSIAIKFDETISVENDSFIRQLGDNVHVYWRDGQENNQKSIEYFPQNHISKISDITYSDKLLLDILLDNPQKKSAYEKFQSEVSDLFATIQSHVSLYFEKRRLYKERTLNIKNIGDIEGIKLEINKLQNQRIEIQSKLTDNQSLLSAYEKVVLRLNELRKAEQEYIKEIEILKQLGQENFVITNPAISFLGLSSNHSESLKLTIEKSILQINKDIRDEIHSFIEDNLKKLQLIQSEIQDIVKGNDYIAGKNIFTENNALSEIIKKLNVLNEKFILINKEIEIANKMQSDYKDIGQKLLELHISYLDKINNIASEMRLQHEDVNLSSEITLKSDLERMLNECISLRSTAMNDLVTKVVSEYQKKTKADIINCIKDLLNKAIRNEISFKNGYDTPSFVSKILAGCWFGLRLNVEYDGDNLRDMSPGKRSFVILKLLLDFSDKKCPILIDQPEDNLDNRAIYNELVKYIKKKKRERQIILVTHNPNIVVGADSEEVIVANQNGKNAPNENGIKFQYVFGSLENSKKRVNQMGQAILKCCGIREHVCDILEGGEDAFRDRENKYGFHQI
;
A
#
# COMPACT_ATOMS: atom_id res chain seq x y z
N MET A 1 -4.89 -35.29 5.73
CA MET A 1 -5.90 -34.22 5.56
C MET A 1 -5.69 -33.61 4.19
N ASN A 2 -6.73 -33.29 3.43
CA ASN A 2 -6.59 -32.73 2.09
C ASN A 2 -6.61 -31.19 2.17
N ARG A 3 -5.58 -30.54 1.61
CA ARG A 3 -5.44 -29.07 1.48
C ARG A 3 -5.02 -28.69 0.06
N GLY A 4 -5.26 -29.59 -0.90
CA GLY A 4 -4.71 -29.49 -2.24
C GLY A 4 -3.18 -29.55 -2.28
N SER A 5 -2.59 -28.88 -3.28
CA SER A 5 -1.15 -28.90 -3.54
C SER A 5 -0.39 -28.08 -2.48
N GLU A 6 0.50 -28.74 -1.74
CA GLU A 6 1.35 -28.10 -0.73
C GLU A 6 2.83 -28.34 -1.04
N TRP A 7 3.68 -27.41 -0.60
CA TRP A 7 5.13 -27.59 -0.64
C TRP A 7 5.55 -28.73 0.27
N ARG A 8 6.14 -29.77 -0.32
CA ARG A 8 6.70 -30.92 0.40
C ARG A 8 8.13 -31.17 -0.07
N LYS A 9 8.96 -31.78 0.77
CA LYS A 9 10.30 -32.24 0.38
C LYS A 9 10.20 -33.56 -0.38
N TRP A 10 10.83 -33.63 -1.54
CA TRP A 10 10.88 -34.81 -2.40
C TRP A 10 12.34 -35.20 -2.62
N ASP A 11 12.70 -36.44 -2.34
CA ASP A 11 14.02 -36.97 -2.64
C ASP A 11 13.90 -38.05 -3.70
N LEU A 12 14.03 -37.62 -4.96
CA LEU A 12 13.77 -38.48 -6.11
C LEU A 12 15.01 -39.28 -6.55
N HIS A 13 16.14 -39.17 -5.85
CA HIS A 13 17.36 -39.88 -6.16
C HIS A 13 18.01 -40.40 -4.88
N ILE A 14 17.58 -41.61 -4.46
CA ILE A 14 18.17 -42.32 -3.33
C ILE A 14 18.43 -43.78 -3.66
N HIS A 15 19.63 -44.25 -3.34
CA HIS A 15 19.95 -45.66 -3.45
C HIS A 15 19.54 -46.44 -2.20
N THR A 16 19.53 -47.77 -2.35
CA THR A 16 19.06 -48.72 -1.34
C THR A 16 20.20 -49.66 -0.89
N PRO A 17 20.05 -50.34 0.26
CA PRO A 17 20.89 -51.48 0.57
C PRO A 17 20.84 -52.49 -0.59
N GLU A 18 21.97 -53.08 -0.93
CA GLU A 18 22.13 -53.97 -2.11
C GLU A 18 22.12 -53.27 -3.47
N THR A 19 22.21 -51.93 -3.55
CA THR A 19 22.44 -51.24 -4.82
C THR A 19 23.68 -51.80 -5.55
N ALA A 20 23.61 -51.91 -6.88
CA ALA A 20 24.64 -52.57 -7.67
C ALA A 20 25.98 -51.80 -7.67
N LYS A 21 25.96 -50.47 -7.57
CA LYS A 21 27.16 -49.61 -7.55
C LYS A 21 27.27 -48.83 -6.26
N ASN A 22 28.50 -48.66 -5.78
CA ASN A 22 28.85 -47.88 -4.60
C ASN A 22 28.03 -48.21 -3.33
N ASN A 23 27.59 -49.46 -3.14
CA ASN A 23 26.85 -49.85 -1.94
C ASN A 23 27.72 -49.74 -0.69
N GLN A 24 27.39 -48.82 0.21
CA GLN A 24 28.08 -48.60 1.48
C GLN A 24 27.12 -48.72 2.69
N PHE A 25 25.97 -49.37 2.52
CA PHE A 25 24.98 -49.58 3.59
C PHE A 25 25.35 -50.70 4.57
N GLY A 26 26.35 -51.53 4.24
CA GLY A 26 26.79 -52.67 5.04
C GLY A 26 25.97 -53.94 4.79
N ASP A 27 25.86 -54.79 5.81
CA ASP A 27 25.13 -56.06 5.74
C ASP A 27 23.62 -55.82 5.48
N PRO A 28 23.05 -56.36 4.39
CA PRO A 28 21.63 -56.20 4.05
C PRO A 28 20.66 -56.59 5.15
N GLN A 29 20.94 -57.65 5.93
CA GLN A 29 20.02 -58.11 6.98
C GLN A 29 19.85 -57.08 8.10
N ILE A 30 20.90 -56.30 8.36
CA ILE A 30 20.92 -55.22 9.36
C ILE A 30 20.52 -53.88 8.73
N ALA A 31 20.94 -53.65 7.48
CA ALA A 31 20.77 -52.39 6.78
C ALA A 31 19.31 -52.12 6.39
N TRP A 32 18.56 -53.12 5.91
CA TRP A 32 17.17 -52.93 5.46
C TRP A 32 16.24 -52.41 6.56
N PRO A 33 16.16 -53.02 7.77
CA PRO A 33 15.33 -52.50 8.84
C PRO A 33 15.69 -51.06 9.25
N LYS A 34 16.99 -50.74 9.30
CA LYS A 34 17.49 -49.41 9.63
C LYS A 34 17.17 -48.40 8.53
N TYR A 35 17.34 -48.78 7.27
CA TYR A 35 17.03 -47.96 6.10
C TYR A 35 15.56 -47.52 6.11
N ILE A 36 14.62 -48.47 6.26
CA ILE A 36 13.19 -48.16 6.35
C ILE A 36 12.89 -47.25 7.55
N GLN A 37 13.51 -47.51 8.70
CA GLN A 37 13.35 -46.64 9.88
C GLN A 37 13.88 -45.22 9.64
N THR A 38 14.98 -45.06 8.91
CA THR A 38 15.52 -43.74 8.56
C THR A 38 14.58 -42.99 7.62
N LEU A 39 14.01 -43.67 6.61
CA LEU A 39 13.01 -43.07 5.71
C LEU A 39 11.75 -42.62 6.46
N GLU A 40 11.29 -43.40 7.44
CA GLU A 40 10.11 -43.04 8.27
C GLU A 40 10.36 -41.81 9.14
N LYS A 41 11.58 -41.66 9.67
CA LYS A 41 11.97 -40.55 10.54
C LYS A 41 12.28 -39.26 9.80
N SER A 42 12.49 -39.30 8.48
CA SER A 42 12.80 -38.10 7.71
C SER A 42 11.57 -37.21 7.54
N ASP A 43 11.78 -35.96 7.17
CA ASP A 43 10.74 -35.00 6.79
C ASP A 43 10.37 -35.05 5.29
N ILE A 44 10.96 -35.97 4.53
CA ILE A 44 10.69 -36.17 3.10
C ILE A 44 9.37 -36.89 2.90
N SER A 45 8.53 -36.40 2.00
CA SER A 45 7.20 -36.98 1.74
C SER A 45 7.21 -37.99 0.61
N VAL A 46 8.10 -37.83 -0.37
CA VAL A 46 8.19 -38.71 -1.55
C VAL A 46 9.62 -39.13 -1.81
N PHE A 47 9.81 -40.41 -2.05
CA PHE A 47 11.10 -41.02 -2.33
C PHE A 47 11.13 -41.68 -3.71
N GLY A 48 12.06 -41.28 -4.55
CA GLY A 48 12.41 -42.01 -5.77
C GLY A 48 13.42 -43.09 -5.43
N ILE A 49 12.97 -44.34 -5.35
CA ILE A 49 13.82 -45.48 -4.99
C ILE A 49 14.65 -45.84 -6.22
N THR A 50 15.94 -45.50 -6.17
CA THR A 50 16.86 -45.56 -7.30
C THR A 50 17.65 -46.87 -7.35
N ASP A 51 17.44 -47.61 -8.43
CA ASP A 51 18.20 -48.82 -8.77
C ASP A 51 18.81 -48.70 -10.17
N TYR A 52 19.99 -49.32 -10.35
CA TYR A 52 20.64 -49.37 -11.66
C TYR A 52 20.00 -50.44 -12.54
N PHE A 53 19.39 -50.03 -13.66
CA PHE A 53 18.78 -50.94 -14.66
C PHE A 53 17.81 -52.00 -14.07
N SER A 54 17.16 -51.71 -12.94
CA SER A 54 16.30 -52.64 -12.19
C SER A 54 15.26 -51.88 -11.35
N ILE A 55 14.20 -52.55 -10.92
CA ILE A 55 13.27 -52.08 -9.87
C ILE A 55 13.22 -53.03 -8.65
N THR A 56 14.14 -53.98 -8.56
CA THR A 56 14.14 -55.04 -7.55
C THR A 56 14.05 -54.48 -6.13
N ASN A 57 14.85 -53.47 -5.80
CA ASN A 57 14.86 -52.91 -4.45
C ASN A 57 13.66 -51.97 -4.21
N TYR A 58 13.11 -51.33 -5.25
CA TYR A 58 11.81 -50.65 -5.14
C TYR A 58 10.70 -51.63 -4.74
N LEU A 59 10.65 -52.83 -5.33
CA LEU A 59 9.67 -53.85 -4.97
C LEU A 59 9.83 -54.32 -3.52
N LYS A 60 11.06 -54.41 -3.00
CA LYS A 60 11.32 -54.67 -1.57
C LYS A 60 10.78 -53.55 -0.68
N VAL A 61 11.02 -52.28 -1.03
CA VAL A 61 10.46 -51.14 -0.27
C VAL A 61 8.93 -51.14 -0.34
N LYS A 62 8.35 -51.50 -1.49
CA LYS A 62 6.89 -51.65 -1.68
C LYS A 62 6.30 -52.76 -0.79
N ASP A 63 7.02 -53.86 -0.59
CA ASP A 63 6.64 -54.93 0.34
C ASP A 63 6.70 -54.48 1.82
N PHE A 64 7.68 -53.66 2.22
CA PHE A 64 7.64 -53.03 3.55
C PHE A 64 6.41 -52.12 3.72
N LYS A 65 6.09 -51.32 2.70
CA LYS A 65 4.91 -50.44 2.71
C LYS A 65 3.59 -51.22 2.78
N SER A 66 3.47 -52.34 2.04
CA SER A 66 2.27 -53.20 2.09
C SER A 66 2.07 -53.87 3.46
N LYS A 67 3.16 -54.04 4.23
CA LYS A 67 3.16 -54.52 5.62
C LYS A 67 2.91 -53.43 6.67
N GLY A 68 2.53 -52.22 6.25
CA GLY A 68 2.16 -51.12 7.15
C GLY A 68 3.31 -50.23 7.62
N ARG A 69 4.51 -50.36 7.04
CA ARG A 69 5.63 -49.40 7.25
C ARG A 69 5.49 -48.21 6.31
N LEU A 70 6.29 -47.15 6.50
CA LEU A 70 6.32 -45.97 5.62
C LEU A 70 4.97 -45.24 5.52
N GLU A 71 4.26 -45.13 6.64
CA GLU A 71 3.00 -44.38 6.70
C GLU A 71 3.21 -42.92 6.25
N ASN A 72 2.32 -42.41 5.39
CA ASN A 72 2.40 -41.07 4.79
C ASN A 72 3.65 -40.80 3.93
N LYS A 73 4.42 -41.83 3.53
CA LYS A 73 5.53 -41.70 2.58
C LYS A 73 5.16 -42.30 1.23
N GLU A 74 5.26 -41.53 0.15
CA GLU A 74 5.10 -42.06 -1.20
C GLU A 74 6.43 -42.57 -1.76
N ILE A 75 6.38 -43.68 -2.51
CA ILE A 75 7.55 -44.31 -3.11
C ILE A 75 7.33 -44.41 -4.61
N LEU A 76 8.30 -43.94 -5.39
CA LEU A 76 8.28 -44.00 -6.84
C LEU A 76 9.44 -44.89 -7.33
N PRO A 77 9.20 -45.78 -8.30
CA PRO A 77 10.27 -46.54 -8.95
C PRO A 77 11.13 -45.59 -9.79
N ASN A 78 12.42 -45.49 -9.46
CA ASN A 78 13.40 -44.72 -10.24
C ASN A 78 14.49 -45.67 -10.77
N VAL A 79 14.63 -45.76 -12.09
CA VAL A 79 15.68 -46.57 -12.73
C VAL A 79 16.78 -45.66 -13.23
N GLU A 80 17.97 -45.78 -12.65
CA GLU A 80 19.17 -45.10 -13.13
C GLU A 80 19.83 -45.92 -14.25
N MET A 81 20.15 -45.22 -15.33
CA MET A 81 20.74 -45.77 -16.54
C MET A 81 21.92 -44.90 -16.98
N ARG A 82 22.68 -45.45 -17.91
CA ARG A 82 23.81 -44.79 -18.56
C ARG A 82 23.63 -44.82 -20.05
N ILE A 83 23.76 -43.67 -20.71
CA ILE A 83 23.62 -43.56 -22.16
C ILE A 83 24.89 -43.08 -22.84
N ALA A 84 25.09 -43.51 -24.09
CA ALA A 84 26.07 -42.97 -25.02
C ALA A 84 25.45 -41.83 -25.86
N PRO A 85 26.21 -40.79 -26.27
CA PRO A 85 27.68 -40.68 -26.25
C PRO A 85 28.30 -40.44 -24.86
N VAL A 86 29.59 -40.71 -24.71
CA VAL A 86 30.33 -40.46 -23.46
C VAL A 86 30.75 -38.99 -23.33
N THR A 87 30.84 -38.51 -22.10
CA THR A 87 31.38 -37.20 -21.74
C THR A 87 32.86 -37.06 -22.11
N GLY A 88 33.41 -35.84 -22.03
CA GLY A 88 34.83 -35.59 -22.28
C GLY A 88 35.82 -36.39 -21.41
N ASN A 89 35.36 -36.96 -20.29
CA ASN A 89 36.14 -37.84 -19.40
C ASN A 89 35.96 -39.34 -19.71
N GLY A 90 35.33 -39.69 -20.84
CA GLY A 90 35.04 -41.08 -21.22
C GLY A 90 33.93 -41.76 -20.41
N LYS A 91 33.16 -40.99 -19.61
CA LYS A 91 32.05 -41.53 -18.82
C LYS A 91 30.72 -41.41 -19.56
N PRO A 92 29.90 -42.46 -19.63
CA PRO A 92 28.51 -42.35 -20.09
C PRO A 92 27.70 -41.31 -19.32
N ILE A 93 26.62 -40.81 -19.91
CA ILE A 93 25.73 -39.82 -19.31
C ILE A 93 24.71 -40.52 -18.42
N ASN A 94 24.54 -40.06 -17.18
CA ASN A 94 23.52 -40.60 -16.28
C ASN A 94 22.14 -40.04 -16.64
N ILE A 95 21.17 -40.93 -16.71
CA ILE A 95 19.78 -40.61 -17.00
C ILE A 95 18.87 -41.54 -16.20
N HIS A 96 17.75 -41.00 -15.74
CA HIS A 96 16.82 -41.68 -14.86
C HIS A 96 15.46 -41.81 -15.54
N ALA A 97 14.78 -42.92 -15.27
CA ALA A 97 13.40 -43.16 -15.64
C ALA A 97 12.57 -43.36 -14.37
N ILE A 98 11.72 -42.39 -14.06
CA ILE A 98 10.79 -42.46 -12.93
C ILE A 98 9.45 -42.95 -13.48
N PHE A 99 8.97 -44.09 -12.98
CA PHE A 99 7.76 -44.71 -13.52
C PHE A 99 6.54 -44.46 -12.62
N ASP A 100 5.37 -44.52 -13.25
CA ASP A 100 4.09 -44.61 -12.57
C ASP A 100 4.08 -45.85 -11.63
N PRO A 101 3.86 -45.69 -10.31
CA PRO A 101 3.93 -46.78 -9.35
C PRO A 101 2.81 -47.83 -9.51
N THR A 102 1.81 -47.54 -10.35
CA THR A 102 0.76 -48.49 -10.75
C THR A 102 1.24 -49.54 -11.77
N LEU A 103 2.37 -49.30 -12.43
CA LEU A 103 3.00 -50.27 -13.33
C LEU A 103 3.47 -51.52 -12.57
N THR A 104 3.18 -52.68 -13.13
CA THR A 104 3.61 -53.97 -12.60
C THR A 104 5.03 -54.32 -13.06
N GLU A 105 5.69 -55.21 -12.31
CA GLU A 105 7.01 -55.73 -12.68
C GLU A 105 6.98 -56.40 -14.07
N ASP A 106 5.96 -57.19 -14.37
CA ASP A 106 5.80 -57.86 -15.66
C ASP A 106 5.64 -56.89 -16.84
N GLU A 107 4.88 -55.81 -16.65
CA GLU A 107 4.74 -54.75 -17.64
C GLU A 107 6.08 -54.05 -17.91
N LEU A 108 6.81 -53.67 -16.86
CA LEU A 108 8.11 -53.01 -16.99
C LEU A 108 9.16 -53.94 -17.62
N ASN A 109 9.16 -55.22 -17.23
CA ASN A 109 10.03 -56.23 -17.84
C ASN A 109 9.74 -56.38 -19.33
N ARG A 110 8.46 -56.46 -19.72
CA ARG A 110 8.05 -56.64 -21.12
C ARG A 110 8.33 -55.40 -21.98
N GLU A 111 7.93 -54.21 -21.50
CA GLU A 111 7.90 -53.00 -22.32
C GLU A 111 9.21 -52.19 -22.26
N PHE A 112 9.96 -52.31 -21.16
CA PHE A 112 11.18 -51.53 -20.89
C PHE A 112 12.45 -52.40 -20.83
N PHE A 113 12.59 -53.26 -19.82
CA PHE A 113 13.87 -53.92 -19.53
C PHE A 113 14.31 -54.93 -20.59
N ARG A 114 13.37 -55.70 -21.17
CA ARG A 114 13.68 -56.61 -22.29
C ARG A 114 14.10 -55.88 -23.55
N GLU A 115 13.69 -54.64 -23.71
CA GLU A 115 13.88 -53.85 -24.94
C GLU A 115 15.19 -53.06 -24.91
N ILE A 116 15.73 -52.83 -23.71
CA ILE A 116 17.09 -52.37 -23.54
C ILE A 116 18.03 -53.51 -23.91
N LYS A 117 18.64 -53.42 -25.10
CA LYS A 117 19.54 -54.44 -25.66
C LYS A 117 21.00 -54.01 -25.59
N PHE A 118 21.87 -54.97 -25.32
CA PHE A 118 23.33 -54.82 -25.37
C PHE A 118 23.94 -56.01 -26.10
N GLU A 119 24.75 -55.75 -27.13
CA GLU A 119 25.42 -56.79 -27.91
C GLU A 119 26.86 -56.98 -27.44
N TYR A 120 27.23 -58.22 -27.13
CA TYR A 120 28.58 -58.59 -26.74
C TYR A 120 28.92 -60.00 -27.22
N LYS A 121 30.06 -60.16 -27.91
CA LYS A 121 30.51 -61.43 -28.53
C LYS A 121 29.39 -62.11 -29.34
N GLU A 122 28.80 -61.38 -30.28
CA GLU A 122 27.74 -61.85 -31.20
C GLU A 122 26.43 -62.32 -30.53
N ARG A 123 26.24 -62.00 -29.24
CA ARG A 123 25.01 -62.29 -28.51
C ARG A 123 24.39 -61.01 -27.96
N THR A 124 23.06 -60.94 -28.04
CA THR A 124 22.28 -59.86 -27.46
C THR A 124 21.81 -60.23 -26.06
N TYR A 125 22.05 -59.34 -25.11
CA TYR A 125 21.60 -59.43 -23.72
C TYR A 125 20.62 -58.29 -23.44
N SER A 126 19.67 -58.50 -22.53
CA SER A 126 18.75 -57.46 -22.07
C SER A 126 18.89 -57.18 -20.57
N CYS A 127 18.21 -56.15 -20.07
CA CYS A 127 18.24 -55.78 -18.64
C CYS A 127 17.31 -56.66 -17.77
N ILE A 128 17.13 -57.93 -18.12
CA ILE A 128 16.45 -58.92 -17.27
C ILE A 128 17.49 -59.69 -16.45
N LYS A 129 17.07 -60.20 -15.29
CA LYS A 129 17.98 -60.81 -14.31
C LYS A 129 18.81 -61.94 -14.91
N GLU A 130 18.20 -62.82 -15.70
CA GLU A 130 18.86 -63.98 -16.32
C GLU A 130 19.98 -63.54 -17.26
N ASP A 131 19.68 -62.57 -18.14
CA ASP A 131 20.64 -62.03 -19.11
C ASP A 131 21.76 -61.24 -18.42
N LEU A 132 21.47 -60.49 -17.36
CA LEU A 132 22.48 -59.77 -16.59
C LEU A 132 23.46 -60.72 -15.88
N ILE A 133 22.97 -61.82 -15.31
CA ILE A 133 23.85 -62.84 -14.70
C ILE A 133 24.76 -63.45 -15.77
N GLU A 134 24.19 -63.81 -16.92
CA GLU A 134 24.95 -64.43 -17.99
C GLU A 134 25.99 -63.47 -18.59
N LEU A 135 25.58 -62.24 -18.89
CA LEU A 135 26.47 -61.19 -19.39
C LEU A 135 27.65 -60.94 -18.45
N GLY A 136 27.39 -60.84 -17.14
CA GLY A 136 28.43 -60.61 -16.13
C GLY A 136 29.47 -61.73 -16.09
N ARG A 137 29.01 -62.98 -16.15
CA ARG A 137 29.87 -64.17 -16.22
C ARG A 137 30.69 -64.20 -17.50
N VAL A 138 30.10 -63.81 -18.63
CA VAL A 138 30.77 -63.74 -19.94
C VAL A 138 31.80 -62.61 -20.01
N ILE A 139 31.54 -61.47 -19.36
CA ILE A 139 32.49 -60.33 -19.25
C ILE A 139 33.69 -60.71 -18.39
N LYS A 140 33.46 -61.39 -17.26
CA LYS A 140 34.55 -61.81 -16.34
C LYS A 140 35.24 -63.10 -16.73
N ASP A 141 34.72 -63.80 -17.72
CA ASP A 141 35.19 -65.13 -18.12
C ASP A 141 35.14 -66.16 -16.95
N ASP A 142 34.12 -66.06 -16.09
CA ASP A 142 33.90 -66.96 -14.95
C ASP A 142 32.44 -67.40 -14.91
N LYS A 143 32.20 -68.68 -15.25
CA LYS A 143 30.85 -69.28 -15.27
C LYS A 143 30.26 -69.52 -13.86
N ASN A 144 31.12 -69.60 -12.84
CA ASN A 144 30.71 -69.87 -11.46
C ASN A 144 30.65 -68.59 -10.61
N LEU A 145 30.85 -67.42 -11.22
CA LEU A 145 30.74 -66.14 -10.54
C LEU A 145 29.39 -66.05 -9.81
N GLN A 146 29.47 -65.63 -8.55
CA GLN A 146 28.30 -65.45 -7.68
C GLN A 146 27.29 -64.50 -8.36
N ILE A 147 26.00 -64.79 -8.22
CA ILE A 147 24.90 -64.08 -8.91
C ILE A 147 25.01 -62.56 -8.73
N GLU A 148 25.18 -62.08 -7.50
CA GLU A 148 25.23 -60.65 -7.21
C GLU A 148 26.48 -59.99 -7.84
N ALA A 149 27.62 -60.68 -7.83
CA ALA A 149 28.85 -60.19 -8.46
C ALA A 149 28.71 -60.14 -9.98
N ALA A 150 28.10 -61.15 -10.61
CA ALA A 150 27.83 -61.17 -12.03
C ALA A 150 26.93 -60.00 -12.47
N ILE A 151 25.82 -59.76 -11.76
CA ILE A 151 24.91 -58.65 -12.05
C ILE A 151 25.63 -57.30 -11.96
N LYS A 152 26.48 -57.09 -10.94
CA LYS A 152 27.26 -55.85 -10.80
C LYS A 152 28.19 -55.61 -11.98
N GLU A 153 28.86 -56.65 -12.46
CA GLU A 153 29.76 -56.55 -13.62
C GLU A 153 29.00 -56.27 -14.91
N ALA A 154 27.84 -56.90 -15.13
CA ALA A 154 26.96 -56.59 -16.25
C ALA A 154 26.47 -55.14 -16.22
N ILE A 155 25.96 -54.65 -15.08
CA ILE A 155 25.52 -53.27 -14.88
C ILE A 155 26.68 -52.26 -15.03
N ALA A 156 27.92 -52.65 -14.74
CA ALA A 156 29.09 -51.81 -14.96
C ALA A 156 29.35 -51.57 -16.45
N ALA A 157 29.14 -52.58 -17.28
CA ALA A 157 29.35 -52.54 -18.73
C ALA A 157 28.17 -51.97 -19.54
N PHE A 158 26.95 -52.04 -19.00
CA PHE A 158 25.75 -51.61 -19.72
C PHE A 158 25.74 -50.10 -19.99
N ALA A 159 25.75 -49.73 -21.27
CA ALA A 159 25.53 -48.37 -21.76
C ALA A 159 24.57 -48.41 -22.96
N VAL A 160 23.45 -47.70 -22.85
CA VAL A 160 22.37 -47.72 -23.85
C VAL A 160 22.59 -46.59 -24.85
N SER A 161 22.34 -46.80 -26.14
CA SER A 161 22.37 -45.68 -27.08
C SER A 161 21.18 -44.76 -26.85
N TYR A 162 21.36 -43.45 -27.05
CA TYR A 162 20.26 -42.48 -27.02
C TYR A 162 19.08 -42.91 -27.90
N GLU A 163 19.36 -43.38 -29.12
CA GLU A 163 18.34 -43.79 -30.10
C GLU A 163 17.50 -44.98 -29.61
N ALA A 164 18.14 -45.97 -29.00
CA ALA A 164 17.44 -47.13 -28.44
C ALA A 164 16.53 -46.71 -27.29
N LEU A 165 17.05 -45.90 -26.35
CA LEU A 165 16.24 -45.41 -25.24
C LEU A 165 15.06 -44.54 -25.73
N ARG A 166 15.30 -43.61 -26.67
CA ARG A 166 14.28 -42.76 -27.27
C ARG A 166 13.14 -43.59 -27.87
N LYS A 167 13.47 -44.67 -28.58
CA LYS A 167 12.46 -45.57 -29.19
C LYS A 167 11.60 -46.26 -28.13
N ILE A 168 12.18 -46.63 -26.99
CA ILE A 168 11.46 -47.30 -25.89
C ILE A 168 10.53 -46.30 -25.21
N VAL A 169 11.03 -45.14 -24.81
CA VAL A 169 10.25 -44.16 -24.02
C VAL A 169 9.12 -43.52 -24.83
N ASN A 170 9.25 -43.45 -26.15
CA ASN A 170 8.22 -42.91 -27.05
C ASN A 170 7.11 -43.92 -27.40
N LYS A 171 7.14 -45.14 -26.87
CA LYS A 171 6.03 -46.10 -27.05
C LYS A 171 4.75 -45.51 -26.47
N SER A 172 3.62 -45.73 -27.15
CA SER A 172 2.30 -45.29 -26.67
C SER A 172 1.97 -45.80 -25.27
N PHE A 173 2.50 -46.97 -24.89
CA PHE A 173 2.39 -47.56 -23.56
C PHE A 173 2.90 -46.64 -22.44
N PHE A 174 4.00 -45.91 -22.67
CA PHE A 174 4.62 -45.05 -21.67
C PHE A 174 4.08 -43.62 -21.66
N LYS A 175 3.18 -43.25 -22.59
CA LYS A 175 2.57 -41.93 -22.62
C LYS A 175 1.93 -41.62 -21.26
N ASN A 176 2.40 -40.57 -20.60
CA ASN A 176 1.98 -40.13 -19.26
C ASN A 176 2.24 -41.11 -18.10
N ARG A 177 3.11 -42.12 -18.29
CA ARG A 177 3.45 -43.16 -17.29
C ARG A 177 4.95 -43.25 -16.95
N ILE A 178 5.78 -42.42 -17.58
CA ILE A 178 7.22 -42.31 -17.34
C ILE A 178 7.62 -40.83 -17.32
N ILE A 179 8.61 -40.50 -16.50
CA ILE A 179 9.27 -39.19 -16.48
C ILE A 179 10.77 -39.44 -16.62
N ILE A 180 11.40 -38.82 -17.62
CA ILE A 180 12.83 -38.94 -17.88
C ILE A 180 13.58 -37.78 -17.22
N ALA A 181 14.51 -38.09 -16.31
CA ALA A 181 15.31 -37.11 -15.62
C ALA A 181 16.79 -37.20 -16.02
N LEU A 182 17.37 -36.11 -16.52
CA LEU A 182 18.72 -36.07 -17.09
C LEU A 182 19.71 -35.37 -16.16
N SER A 183 20.86 -36.00 -15.90
CA SER A 183 21.94 -35.37 -15.13
C SER A 183 22.59 -34.22 -15.90
N ASN A 184 22.77 -33.07 -15.26
CA ASN A 184 23.51 -31.93 -15.83
C ASN A 184 24.91 -31.73 -15.23
N SER A 185 25.46 -32.74 -14.54
CA SER A 185 26.81 -32.68 -13.98
C SER A 185 27.90 -32.53 -15.06
N SER A 186 29.00 -31.86 -14.74
CA SER A 186 30.14 -31.70 -15.66
C SER A 186 31.04 -32.95 -15.76
N ASN A 187 30.78 -33.98 -14.95
CA ASN A 187 31.59 -35.20 -14.87
C ASN A 187 30.94 -36.35 -15.64
N ASP A 188 29.66 -36.58 -15.41
CA ASP A 188 28.84 -37.70 -15.92
C ASP A 188 27.43 -37.25 -16.36
N GLY A 189 27.22 -35.96 -16.56
CA GLY A 189 25.98 -35.38 -17.08
C GLY A 189 26.17 -34.71 -18.45
N ILE A 190 25.07 -34.17 -18.98
CA ILE A 190 24.99 -33.60 -20.32
C ILE A 190 25.90 -32.37 -20.52
N SER A 191 26.21 -31.62 -19.45
CA SER A 191 27.15 -30.50 -19.53
C SER A 191 28.59 -30.96 -19.79
N GLY A 192 28.94 -32.21 -19.42
CA GLY A 192 30.24 -32.83 -19.70
C GLY A 192 30.51 -33.11 -21.18
N LEU A 193 29.49 -33.11 -22.05
CA LEU A 193 29.65 -33.23 -23.51
C LEU A 193 30.22 -31.96 -24.15
N LEU A 194 30.04 -30.78 -23.53
CA LEU A 194 30.46 -29.48 -24.08
C LEU A 194 31.98 -29.32 -24.24
N LYS A 195 32.77 -30.20 -23.63
CA LYS A 195 34.24 -30.19 -23.76
C LYS A 195 34.74 -30.81 -25.07
N GLN A 196 33.87 -31.48 -25.83
CA GLN A 196 34.17 -31.99 -27.17
C GLN A 196 33.50 -31.12 -28.25
N GLU A 197 34.08 -31.19 -29.45
CA GLU A 197 33.88 -30.34 -30.63
C GLU A 197 32.43 -29.87 -30.92
N VAL A 198 32.32 -28.71 -31.59
CA VAL A 198 31.06 -28.05 -32.02
C VAL A 198 30.04 -29.01 -32.69
N GLY A 199 30.50 -30.14 -33.24
CA GLY A 199 29.68 -31.17 -33.91
C GLY A 199 28.73 -31.99 -33.01
N LEU A 200 28.93 -32.05 -31.68
CA LEU A 200 28.04 -32.80 -30.77
C LEU A 200 26.89 -31.95 -30.17
N ARG A 201 26.74 -30.69 -30.59
CA ARG A 201 25.64 -29.84 -30.14
C ARG A 201 24.25 -30.37 -30.55
N PRO A 202 24.02 -30.85 -31.78
CA PRO A 202 22.70 -31.36 -32.17
C PRO A 202 22.26 -32.59 -31.36
N ILE A 203 23.16 -33.56 -31.14
CA ILE A 203 22.85 -34.74 -30.33
C ILE A 203 22.56 -34.36 -28.88
N LYS A 204 23.29 -33.37 -28.33
CA LYS A 204 23.04 -32.83 -26.98
C LYS A 204 21.63 -32.27 -26.85
N ASN A 205 21.21 -31.44 -27.80
CA ASN A 205 19.89 -30.84 -27.82
C ASN A 205 18.80 -31.92 -27.93
N GLU A 206 18.99 -32.93 -28.75
CA GLU A 206 18.06 -34.06 -28.88
C GLU A 206 17.96 -34.90 -27.59
N ILE A 207 19.05 -35.14 -26.87
CA ILE A 207 19.01 -35.78 -25.54
C ILE A 207 18.26 -34.88 -24.54
N CYS A 208 18.49 -33.57 -24.56
CA CYS A 208 17.75 -32.62 -23.72
C CYS A 208 16.24 -32.62 -24.02
N ARG A 209 15.87 -32.72 -25.31
CA ARG A 209 14.48 -32.81 -25.78
C ARG A 209 13.76 -34.07 -25.31
N MET A 210 14.49 -35.18 -25.15
CA MET A 210 13.94 -36.42 -24.61
C MET A 210 13.72 -36.36 -23.09
N ALA A 211 14.46 -35.52 -22.36
CA ALA A 211 14.35 -35.40 -20.91
C ALA A 211 13.14 -34.53 -20.53
N ASP A 212 12.40 -34.92 -19.50
CA ASP A 212 11.31 -34.13 -18.91
C ASP A 212 11.82 -33.22 -17.79
N ILE A 213 12.81 -33.69 -17.02
CA ILE A 213 13.37 -33.02 -15.83
C ILE A 213 14.89 -32.99 -15.92
N ILE A 214 15.51 -31.98 -15.30
CA ILE A 214 16.95 -31.91 -15.11
C ILE A 214 17.34 -32.20 -13.66
N LEU A 215 18.30 -33.10 -13.45
CA LEU A 215 18.91 -33.34 -12.14
C LEU A 215 20.07 -32.35 -11.95
N SER A 216 19.77 -31.21 -11.32
CA SER A 216 20.76 -30.21 -10.90
C SER A 216 20.23 -29.32 -9.78
N GLY A 217 21.03 -29.21 -8.71
CA GLY A 217 20.82 -28.25 -7.63
C GLY A 217 21.44 -26.87 -7.87
N ASN A 218 22.05 -26.62 -9.03
CA ASN A 218 22.84 -25.41 -9.30
C ASN A 218 21.94 -24.23 -9.73
N PRO A 219 21.97 -23.07 -9.04
CA PRO A 219 21.20 -21.88 -9.41
C PRO A 219 21.34 -21.46 -10.87
N LYS A 220 22.55 -21.57 -11.45
CA LYS A 220 22.80 -21.20 -12.84
C LYS A 220 22.12 -22.13 -13.84
N ASP A 221 21.96 -23.40 -13.47
CA ASP A 221 21.26 -24.38 -14.31
C ASP A 221 19.75 -24.12 -14.23
N ILE A 222 19.23 -23.88 -13.03
CA ILE A 222 17.82 -23.50 -12.80
C ILE A 222 17.45 -22.27 -13.64
N GLU A 223 18.24 -21.19 -13.58
CA GLU A 223 18.01 -19.99 -14.38
C GLU A 223 18.08 -20.25 -15.90
N TYR A 224 18.97 -21.15 -16.35
CA TYR A 224 19.07 -21.52 -17.76
C TYR A 224 17.84 -22.30 -18.23
N PHE A 225 17.46 -23.38 -17.55
CA PHE A 225 16.36 -24.25 -17.98
C PHE A 225 14.96 -23.62 -17.80
N LEU A 226 14.86 -22.55 -16.99
CA LEU A 226 13.68 -21.68 -16.92
C LEU A 226 13.69 -20.53 -17.94
N GLY A 227 14.74 -20.38 -18.75
CA GLY A 227 14.85 -19.30 -19.75
C GLY A 227 15.13 -17.91 -19.18
N LYS A 228 15.50 -17.81 -17.89
CA LYS A 228 15.80 -16.53 -17.21
C LYS A 228 17.19 -16.00 -17.52
N LYS A 229 18.13 -16.90 -17.84
CA LYS A 229 19.51 -16.54 -18.22
C LYS A 229 19.65 -16.13 -19.68
N THR A 230 18.84 -16.71 -20.55
CA THR A 230 18.79 -16.40 -22.00
C THR A 230 17.38 -15.90 -22.33
N SER A 231 16.56 -16.72 -23.00
CA SER A 231 15.13 -16.50 -23.16
C SER A 231 14.39 -17.84 -23.12
N PRO A 232 13.09 -17.86 -22.77
CA PRO A 232 12.28 -19.08 -22.86
C PRO A 232 12.29 -19.71 -24.25
N GLU A 233 12.27 -18.90 -25.31
CA GLU A 233 12.26 -19.36 -26.70
C GLU A 233 13.52 -20.14 -27.07
N GLU A 234 14.69 -19.66 -26.65
CA GLU A 234 15.97 -20.34 -26.91
C GLU A 234 16.04 -21.70 -26.20
N VAL A 235 15.53 -21.79 -24.97
CA VAL A 235 15.50 -23.04 -24.21
C VAL A 235 14.52 -24.03 -24.84
N ILE A 236 13.35 -23.56 -25.27
CA ILE A 236 12.35 -24.37 -25.97
C ILE A 236 12.93 -24.88 -27.29
N GLU A 237 13.65 -24.06 -28.04
CA GLU A 237 14.33 -24.49 -29.27
C GLU A 237 15.36 -25.60 -28.98
N ASN A 238 16.19 -25.43 -27.95
CA ASN A 238 17.27 -26.37 -27.66
C ASN A 238 16.83 -27.65 -26.93
N CYS A 239 15.86 -27.56 -26.02
CA CYS A 239 15.45 -28.62 -25.10
C CYS A 239 13.97 -29.01 -25.24
N GLY A 240 13.24 -28.44 -26.20
CA GLY A 240 11.86 -28.77 -26.52
C GLY A 240 10.84 -28.06 -25.64
N ASN A 241 11.14 -27.86 -24.35
CA ASN A 241 10.31 -27.16 -23.37
C ASN A 241 11.20 -26.55 -22.29
N LEU A 242 10.66 -25.62 -21.49
CA LEU A 242 11.26 -25.27 -20.20
C LEU A 242 11.34 -26.51 -19.32
N LYS A 243 12.43 -26.67 -18.55
CA LYS A 243 12.65 -27.87 -17.73
C LYS A 243 12.70 -27.52 -16.24
N PRO A 244 11.95 -28.23 -15.40
CA PRO A 244 12.15 -28.16 -13.96
C PRO A 244 13.50 -28.79 -13.59
N CYS A 245 14.17 -28.18 -12.63
CA CYS A 245 15.39 -28.71 -12.04
C CYS A 245 15.07 -29.29 -10.66
N ILE A 246 15.51 -30.51 -10.41
CA ILE A 246 15.43 -31.16 -9.10
C ILE A 246 16.81 -31.65 -8.68
N THR A 247 16.98 -31.92 -7.39
CA THR A 247 18.14 -32.61 -6.84
C THR A 247 17.67 -33.69 -5.84
N GLY A 248 18.56 -34.59 -5.46
CA GLY A 248 18.31 -35.63 -4.46
C GLY A 248 19.52 -35.81 -3.56
N SER A 249 19.40 -36.63 -2.53
CA SER A 249 20.52 -36.87 -1.61
C SER A 249 21.62 -37.76 -2.21
N ASP A 250 21.30 -38.55 -3.24
CA ASP A 250 22.21 -39.53 -3.86
C ASP A 250 22.85 -40.45 -2.80
N ALA A 251 22.04 -40.82 -1.80
CA ALA A 251 22.52 -41.48 -0.60
C ALA A 251 22.94 -42.93 -0.87
N HIS A 252 24.20 -43.25 -0.57
CA HIS A 252 24.77 -44.60 -0.60
C HIS A 252 25.10 -45.18 0.79
N THR A 253 24.84 -44.42 1.85
CA THR A 253 25.02 -44.77 3.27
C THR A 253 23.81 -44.35 4.08
N LEU A 254 23.61 -44.95 5.27
CA LEU A 254 22.46 -44.64 6.12
C LEU A 254 22.43 -43.20 6.64
N ASP A 255 23.60 -42.60 6.89
CA ASP A 255 23.74 -41.24 7.41
C ASP A 255 23.47 -40.16 6.36
N LYS A 256 23.44 -40.50 5.07
CA LYS A 256 23.21 -39.55 3.97
C LYS A 256 21.76 -39.49 3.50
N ILE A 257 20.91 -40.40 3.97
CA ILE A 257 19.49 -40.44 3.56
C ILE A 257 18.81 -39.12 3.94
N GLY A 258 18.30 -38.42 2.93
CA GLY A 258 17.63 -37.13 3.09
C GLY A 258 18.55 -35.95 3.41
N ILE A 259 19.87 -36.13 3.31
CA ILE A 259 20.85 -35.04 3.40
C ILE A 259 21.22 -34.61 1.99
N PHE A 260 20.75 -33.43 1.61
CA PHE A 260 20.98 -32.86 0.29
C PHE A 260 22.31 -32.12 0.23
N PRO A 261 23.02 -32.13 -0.92
CA PRO A 261 24.22 -31.31 -1.12
C PRO A 261 23.92 -29.83 -0.82
N GLU A 262 24.78 -29.20 -0.02
CA GLU A 262 24.67 -27.78 0.37
C GLU A 262 23.32 -27.39 1.02
N ASN A 263 22.59 -28.34 1.62
CA ASN A 263 21.24 -28.14 2.18
C ASN A 263 20.21 -27.61 1.15
N ARG A 264 20.42 -27.91 -0.13
CA ARG A 264 19.52 -27.52 -1.22
C ARG A 264 18.41 -28.55 -1.39
N PHE A 265 17.36 -28.47 -0.58
CA PHE A 265 16.24 -29.40 -0.66
C PHE A 265 15.40 -29.16 -1.90
N THR A 266 14.94 -30.24 -2.52
CA THR A 266 13.92 -30.18 -3.59
C THR A 266 12.54 -30.07 -2.96
N TRP A 267 11.95 -28.88 -3.03
CA TRP A 267 10.56 -28.64 -2.68
C TRP A 267 9.69 -28.74 -3.92
N ILE A 268 8.66 -29.59 -3.87
CA ILE A 268 7.65 -29.72 -4.92
C ILE A 268 6.29 -29.38 -4.34
N LYS A 269 5.55 -28.48 -5.00
CA LYS A 269 4.18 -28.11 -4.67
C LYS A 269 3.20 -28.99 -5.43
N ALA A 270 2.87 -30.13 -4.84
CA ALA A 270 1.92 -31.08 -5.40
C ALA A 270 1.47 -32.10 -4.37
N ASP A 271 0.40 -32.83 -4.68
CA ASP A 271 0.06 -34.07 -3.96
C ASP A 271 1.20 -35.10 -4.08
N PRO A 272 1.51 -35.87 -3.01
CA PRO A 272 2.58 -36.87 -3.00
C PRO A 272 2.18 -38.11 -3.82
N THR A 273 2.08 -37.94 -5.14
CA THR A 273 1.65 -38.93 -6.12
C THR A 273 2.40 -38.74 -7.43
N PHE A 274 2.35 -39.74 -8.33
CA PHE A 274 2.93 -39.59 -9.67
C PHE A 274 2.19 -38.54 -10.52
N GLU A 275 0.87 -38.39 -10.38
CA GLU A 275 0.12 -37.30 -11.05
C GLU A 275 0.54 -35.93 -10.54
N GLY A 276 0.83 -35.80 -9.24
CA GLY A 276 1.40 -34.60 -8.65
C GLY A 276 2.80 -34.29 -9.17
N LEU A 277 3.65 -35.31 -9.31
CA LEU A 277 4.98 -35.13 -9.90
C LEU A 277 4.89 -34.58 -11.33
N LYS A 278 3.93 -35.03 -12.15
CA LYS A 278 3.76 -34.50 -13.51
C LYS A 278 3.45 -33.01 -13.56
N GLN A 279 2.90 -32.42 -12.49
CA GLN A 279 2.54 -31.00 -12.49
C GLN A 279 3.73 -30.07 -12.64
N ILE A 280 4.92 -30.50 -12.22
CA ILE A 280 6.14 -29.68 -12.35
C ILE A 280 6.58 -29.50 -13.81
N LEU A 281 6.06 -30.32 -14.73
CA LEU A 281 6.33 -30.22 -16.17
C LEU A 281 5.54 -29.08 -16.81
N PHE A 282 4.36 -28.76 -16.27
CA PHE A 282 3.50 -27.68 -16.78
C PHE A 282 3.91 -26.33 -16.20
N GLU A 283 4.27 -26.30 -14.91
CA GLU A 283 4.56 -25.07 -14.17
C GLU A 283 5.91 -25.18 -13.41
N PRO A 284 7.04 -25.31 -14.12
CA PRO A 284 8.33 -25.64 -13.52
C PRO A 284 8.80 -24.57 -12.52
N GLU A 285 8.53 -23.30 -12.82
CA GLU A 285 8.81 -22.22 -11.87
C GLU A 285 7.81 -22.17 -10.72
N GLU A 286 6.51 -22.44 -10.88
CA GLU A 286 5.58 -22.28 -9.75
C GLU A 286 5.61 -23.46 -8.78
N ARG A 287 6.02 -24.64 -9.25
CA ARG A 287 5.88 -25.90 -8.50
C ARG A 287 7.20 -26.52 -8.05
N VAL A 288 8.36 -26.00 -8.47
CA VAL A 288 9.67 -26.49 -8.01
C VAL A 288 10.52 -25.37 -7.42
N ARG A 289 11.05 -25.61 -6.23
CA ARG A 289 12.01 -24.71 -5.55
C ARG A 289 13.13 -25.53 -4.96
N ILE A 290 14.37 -25.07 -5.16
CA ILE A 290 15.56 -25.64 -4.56
C ILE A 290 16.07 -24.64 -3.53
N SER A 291 15.86 -24.93 -2.25
CA SER A 291 16.15 -24.02 -1.14
C SER A 291 16.32 -24.77 0.18
N ASP A 292 16.95 -24.12 1.15
CA ASP A 292 17.11 -24.62 2.53
C ASP A 292 15.82 -24.53 3.35
N SER A 293 14.99 -23.55 3.03
CA SER A 293 13.75 -23.18 3.69
C SER A 293 12.54 -23.42 2.80
N GLN A 294 11.37 -23.61 3.43
CA GLN A 294 10.11 -23.83 2.73
C GLN A 294 9.72 -22.57 1.93
N PRO A 295 9.32 -22.70 0.65
CA PRO A 295 8.82 -21.58 -0.13
C PRO A 295 7.44 -21.08 0.33
N ASP A 296 7.12 -19.83 -0.01
CA ASP A 296 5.82 -19.19 0.22
C ASP A 296 5.34 -19.22 1.69
N ASP A 297 6.27 -19.21 2.63
CA ASP A 297 5.96 -19.20 4.06
C ASP A 297 5.24 -17.91 4.46
N LYS A 298 4.22 -18.06 5.31
CA LYS A 298 3.32 -17.00 5.77
C LYS A 298 3.20 -17.09 7.28
N TYR A 299 2.91 -15.97 7.95
CA TYR A 299 2.63 -16.03 9.38
C TYR A 299 1.33 -16.78 9.67
N ASP A 300 1.33 -17.63 10.69
CA ASP A 300 0.18 -18.48 11.04
C ASP A 300 -1.09 -17.70 11.35
N TYR A 301 -0.95 -16.50 11.93
CA TYR A 301 -2.08 -15.61 12.24
C TYR A 301 -2.68 -14.91 11.00
N ASN A 302 -2.06 -15.06 9.82
CA ASN A 302 -2.50 -14.52 8.54
C ASN A 302 -3.10 -15.58 7.59
N VAL A 303 -3.23 -16.84 8.05
CA VAL A 303 -3.75 -17.94 7.23
C VAL A 303 -4.94 -18.58 7.93
N ILE A 304 -6.09 -18.62 7.24
CA ILE A 304 -7.23 -19.44 7.64
C ILE A 304 -6.90 -20.89 7.30
N GLU A 305 -6.85 -21.76 8.31
CA GLU A 305 -6.53 -23.17 8.14
C GLU A 305 -7.76 -23.97 7.72
N ARG A 306 -8.92 -23.66 8.32
CA ARG A 306 -10.16 -24.41 8.10
C ARG A 306 -11.39 -23.62 8.50
N VAL A 307 -12.51 -24.00 7.89
CA VAL A 307 -13.85 -23.48 8.17
C VAL A 307 -14.75 -24.66 8.53
N GLU A 308 -15.35 -24.63 9.72
CA GLU A 308 -16.40 -25.58 10.10
C GLU A 308 -17.77 -24.98 9.82
N LEU A 309 -18.58 -25.74 9.08
CA LEU A 309 -19.92 -25.39 8.68
C LEU A 309 -20.90 -26.30 9.42
N ASN A 310 -21.75 -25.75 10.30
CA ASN A 310 -22.64 -26.56 11.13
C ASN A 310 -24.07 -25.99 11.23
N THR A 311 -24.76 -25.88 10.10
CA THR A 311 -26.13 -25.34 10.04
C THR A 311 -27.11 -26.42 9.61
N ALA A 312 -28.02 -26.79 10.51
CA ALA A 312 -29.00 -27.86 10.30
C ALA A 312 -29.75 -27.70 8.96
N GLY A 313 -29.76 -28.76 8.14
CA GLY A 313 -30.42 -28.81 6.83
C GLY A 313 -29.74 -28.00 5.71
N VAL A 314 -28.75 -27.16 6.03
CA VAL A 314 -28.04 -26.32 5.05
C VAL A 314 -26.71 -26.95 4.67
N TRP A 315 -25.80 -27.14 5.63
CA TRP A 315 -24.48 -27.74 5.45
C TRP A 315 -24.00 -28.40 6.75
N HIS A 316 -23.12 -29.39 6.65
CA HIS A 316 -22.47 -30.01 7.80
C HIS A 316 -21.13 -30.62 7.38
N GLN A 317 -20.05 -29.85 7.49
CA GLN A 317 -18.71 -30.27 7.05
C GLN A 317 -17.60 -29.33 7.52
N THR A 318 -16.37 -29.84 7.58
CA THR A 318 -15.15 -29.04 7.76
C THR A 318 -14.45 -28.93 6.41
N ILE A 319 -14.19 -27.70 5.97
CA ILE A 319 -13.39 -27.40 4.78
C ILE A 319 -12.01 -26.97 5.27
N TYR A 320 -10.96 -27.68 4.86
CA TYR A 320 -9.59 -27.19 5.04
C TYR A 320 -9.23 -26.31 3.86
N LEU A 321 -8.40 -25.30 4.12
CA LEU A 321 -7.96 -24.32 3.13
C LEU A 321 -6.45 -24.39 2.93
N ASN A 322 -6.02 -24.23 1.69
CA ASN A 322 -4.62 -24.01 1.33
C ASN A 322 -4.15 -22.61 1.71
N GLN A 323 -2.87 -22.44 2.06
CA GLN A 323 -2.29 -21.14 2.40
C GLN A 323 -2.07 -20.19 1.20
N ASN A 324 -2.16 -20.71 -0.02
CA ASN A 324 -1.99 -19.98 -1.29
C ASN A 324 -3.37 -19.69 -1.91
N LEU A 325 -3.68 -20.22 -3.09
CA LEU A 325 -4.94 -19.96 -3.80
C LEU A 325 -5.96 -21.09 -3.57
N ASN A 326 -7.13 -20.69 -3.09
CA ASN A 326 -8.33 -21.51 -2.94
C ASN A 326 -9.40 -21.00 -3.91
N THR A 327 -9.83 -21.80 -4.87
CA THR A 327 -10.90 -21.41 -5.80
C THR A 327 -12.18 -22.17 -5.52
N ILE A 328 -13.30 -21.44 -5.39
CA ILE A 328 -14.63 -22.03 -5.17
C ILE A 328 -15.39 -22.00 -6.50
N ILE A 329 -15.71 -23.20 -7.02
CA ILE A 329 -16.39 -23.39 -8.30
C ILE A 329 -17.69 -24.16 -8.13
N GLY A 330 -18.53 -24.20 -9.18
CA GLY A 330 -19.83 -24.86 -9.15
C GLY A 330 -20.86 -24.16 -10.03
N GLY A 331 -21.97 -24.86 -10.30
CA GLY A 331 -23.09 -24.34 -11.09
C GLY A 331 -23.77 -23.11 -10.48
N ARG A 332 -24.78 -22.57 -11.17
CA ARG A 332 -25.59 -21.46 -10.62
C ARG A 332 -26.30 -21.92 -9.34
N SER A 333 -26.34 -21.03 -8.35
CA SER A 333 -27.01 -21.24 -7.05
C SER A 333 -26.47 -22.38 -6.19
N THR A 334 -25.25 -22.89 -6.43
CA THR A 334 -24.67 -24.00 -5.63
C THR A 334 -24.11 -23.61 -4.25
N GLY A 335 -24.26 -22.36 -3.82
CA GLY A 335 -23.78 -21.90 -2.51
C GLY A 335 -22.34 -21.40 -2.48
N LYS A 336 -21.75 -21.02 -3.63
CA LYS A 336 -20.38 -20.47 -3.73
C LYS A 336 -20.22 -19.14 -3.00
N SER A 337 -20.95 -18.11 -3.45
CA SER A 337 -20.98 -16.79 -2.83
C SER A 337 -21.49 -16.86 -1.39
N THR A 338 -22.47 -17.73 -1.13
CA THR A 338 -22.98 -17.99 0.23
C THR A 338 -21.88 -18.44 1.18
N LEU A 339 -21.01 -19.38 0.76
CA LEU A 339 -19.87 -19.82 1.58
C LEU A 339 -18.91 -18.66 1.85
N LEU A 340 -18.48 -17.96 0.80
CA LEU A 340 -17.51 -16.87 0.91
C LEU A 340 -18.03 -15.72 1.78
N SER A 341 -19.26 -15.27 1.55
CA SER A 341 -19.90 -14.20 2.33
C SER A 341 -20.13 -14.60 3.79
N SER A 342 -20.43 -15.87 4.07
CA SER A 342 -20.61 -16.35 5.46
C SER A 342 -19.29 -16.38 6.24
N ILE A 343 -18.16 -16.63 5.56
CA ILE A 343 -16.82 -16.48 6.16
C ILE A 343 -16.53 -14.99 6.40
N ALA A 344 -16.86 -14.11 5.44
CA ALA A 344 -16.52 -12.69 5.54
C ALA A 344 -17.23 -11.96 6.70
N ILE A 345 -18.54 -12.21 6.87
CA ILE A 345 -19.36 -11.54 7.91
C ILE A 345 -18.90 -11.88 9.34
N LYS A 346 -18.15 -12.98 9.54
CA LYS A 346 -17.57 -13.30 10.85
C LYS A 346 -16.59 -12.26 11.37
N PHE A 347 -15.95 -11.52 10.48
CA PHE A 347 -14.90 -10.57 10.81
C PHE A 347 -15.36 -9.12 10.76
N ASP A 348 -16.41 -8.83 10.00
CA ASP A 348 -16.98 -7.49 9.90
C ASP A 348 -18.48 -7.57 9.62
N GLU A 349 -19.29 -7.27 10.64
CA GLU A 349 -20.74 -7.25 10.54
C GLU A 349 -21.25 -6.10 9.66
N THR A 350 -20.42 -5.09 9.35
CA THR A 350 -20.82 -3.95 8.51
C THR A 350 -20.79 -4.26 7.02
N ILE A 351 -20.22 -5.42 6.63
CA ILE A 351 -20.17 -5.86 5.24
C ILE A 351 -21.60 -6.02 4.70
N SER A 352 -21.90 -5.27 3.62
CA SER A 352 -23.14 -5.42 2.85
C SER A 352 -23.01 -6.59 1.88
N VAL A 353 -23.84 -7.63 2.06
CA VAL A 353 -23.90 -8.79 1.16
C VAL A 353 -25.30 -8.98 0.55
N GLU A 354 -25.38 -9.68 -0.57
CA GLU A 354 -26.67 -10.12 -1.11
C GLU A 354 -27.32 -11.16 -0.19
N ASN A 355 -28.64 -11.09 -0.01
CA ASN A 355 -29.40 -11.93 0.92
C ASN A 355 -28.88 -11.86 2.38
N ASP A 356 -28.49 -10.66 2.82
CA ASP A 356 -27.90 -10.36 4.14
C ASP A 356 -28.56 -11.09 5.32
N SER A 357 -29.91 -11.08 5.41
CA SER A 357 -30.64 -11.79 6.48
C SER A 357 -30.36 -13.29 6.52
N PHE A 358 -30.29 -13.94 5.36
CA PHE A 358 -29.98 -15.36 5.26
C PHE A 358 -28.51 -15.63 5.59
N ILE A 359 -27.59 -14.81 5.08
CA ILE A 359 -26.15 -14.99 5.36
C ILE A 359 -25.83 -14.77 6.84
N ARG A 360 -26.44 -13.78 7.49
CA ARG A 360 -26.27 -13.56 8.94
C ARG A 360 -26.77 -14.73 9.77
N GLN A 361 -27.92 -15.31 9.41
CA GLN A 361 -28.43 -16.53 10.04
C GLN A 361 -27.47 -17.72 9.91
N LEU A 362 -26.80 -17.84 8.76
CA LEU A 362 -25.79 -18.88 8.55
C LEU A 362 -24.53 -18.59 9.34
N GLY A 363 -24.13 -17.31 9.40
CA GLY A 363 -22.95 -16.81 10.07
C GLY A 363 -22.79 -17.41 11.46
N ASP A 364 -23.80 -17.37 12.32
CA ASP A 364 -23.71 -17.87 13.70
C ASP A 364 -23.12 -19.29 13.85
N ASN A 365 -23.32 -20.16 12.86
CA ASN A 365 -22.86 -21.55 12.88
C ASN A 365 -21.69 -21.85 11.91
N VAL A 366 -20.98 -20.81 11.48
CA VAL A 366 -19.71 -20.89 10.75
C VAL A 366 -18.57 -20.56 11.72
N HIS A 367 -17.63 -21.49 11.87
CA HIS A 367 -16.45 -21.32 12.72
C HIS A 367 -15.19 -21.27 11.85
N VAL A 368 -14.36 -20.25 12.04
CA VAL A 368 -13.17 -20.02 11.22
C VAL A 368 -11.93 -20.14 12.09
N TYR A 369 -11.10 -21.15 11.81
CA TYR A 369 -9.88 -21.41 12.56
C TYR A 369 -8.66 -21.00 11.76
N TRP A 370 -7.80 -20.23 12.40
CA TRP A 370 -6.53 -19.79 11.87
C TRP A 370 -5.44 -20.84 12.11
N ARG A 371 -4.36 -20.80 11.35
CA ARG A 371 -3.27 -21.78 11.46
C ARG A 371 -2.52 -21.71 12.78
N ASP A 372 -2.66 -20.63 13.54
CA ASP A 372 -2.18 -20.50 14.92
C ASP A 372 -3.09 -21.19 15.95
N GLY A 373 -4.13 -21.90 15.49
CA GLY A 373 -5.06 -22.68 16.30
C GLY A 373 -6.22 -21.89 16.90
N GLN A 374 -6.28 -20.57 16.69
CA GLN A 374 -7.32 -19.72 17.28
C GLN A 374 -8.55 -19.57 16.39
N GLU A 375 -9.73 -19.54 17.00
CA GLU A 375 -10.96 -18.99 16.42
C GLU A 375 -11.10 -17.53 16.91
N ASN A 376 -10.56 -16.58 16.15
CA ASN A 376 -10.54 -15.16 16.53
C ASN A 376 -11.15 -14.29 15.43
N ASN A 377 -12.35 -13.79 15.72
CA ASN A 377 -13.16 -12.96 14.82
C ASN A 377 -12.68 -11.49 14.75
N GLN A 378 -11.69 -11.08 15.57
CA GLN A 378 -11.11 -9.73 15.53
C GLN A 378 -9.94 -9.61 14.55
N LYS A 379 -9.49 -10.72 13.96
CA LYS A 379 -8.43 -10.71 12.96
C LYS A 379 -8.95 -10.10 11.65
N SER A 380 -8.10 -9.32 10.99
CA SER A 380 -8.48 -8.66 9.75
C SER A 380 -8.55 -9.65 8.58
N ILE A 381 -9.49 -9.42 7.68
CA ILE A 381 -9.54 -9.99 6.32
C ILE A 381 -9.88 -8.88 5.34
N GLU A 382 -9.62 -9.08 4.06
CA GLU A 382 -10.12 -8.19 2.99
C GLU A 382 -11.17 -8.93 2.17
N TYR A 383 -12.38 -8.39 2.08
CA TYR A 383 -13.48 -9.00 1.33
C TYR A 383 -13.96 -8.08 0.20
N PHE A 384 -14.04 -8.64 -1.01
CA PHE A 384 -14.53 -7.98 -2.21
C PHE A 384 -15.77 -8.72 -2.71
N PRO A 385 -16.99 -8.25 -2.38
CA PRO A 385 -18.22 -8.89 -2.84
C PRO A 385 -18.42 -8.76 -4.35
N GLN A 386 -19.36 -9.54 -4.88
CA GLN A 386 -19.70 -9.49 -6.30
C GLN A 386 -20.13 -8.07 -6.71
N ASN A 387 -19.66 -7.60 -7.86
CA ASN A 387 -19.87 -6.23 -8.36
C ASN A 387 -19.36 -5.09 -7.45
N HIS A 388 -18.57 -5.37 -6.41
CA HIS A 388 -18.00 -4.33 -5.56
C HIS A 388 -16.99 -3.47 -6.32
N ILE A 389 -16.09 -4.13 -7.05
CA ILE A 389 -15.04 -3.49 -7.83
C ILE A 389 -15.64 -2.59 -8.92
N SER A 390 -16.73 -3.03 -9.57
CA SER A 390 -17.41 -2.22 -10.60
C SER A 390 -18.09 -0.99 -10.00
N LYS A 391 -18.78 -1.12 -8.85
CA LYS A 391 -19.39 0.02 -8.13
C LYS A 391 -18.35 1.04 -7.69
N ILE A 392 -17.19 0.59 -7.21
CA ILE A 392 -16.11 1.47 -6.76
C ILE A 392 -15.39 2.13 -7.95
N SER A 393 -15.40 1.48 -9.12
CA SER A 393 -14.82 2.04 -10.35
C SER A 393 -15.59 3.25 -10.88
N ASP A 394 -16.79 3.55 -10.37
CA ASP A 394 -17.52 4.76 -10.75
C ASP A 394 -16.77 6.02 -10.30
N ILE A 395 -16.61 6.97 -11.24
CA ILE A 395 -15.78 8.18 -11.13
C ILE A 395 -16.15 9.04 -9.91
N THR A 396 -17.36 8.91 -9.39
CA THR A 396 -17.85 9.67 -8.23
C THR A 396 -17.32 9.14 -6.89
N TYR A 397 -16.95 7.86 -6.80
CA TYR A 397 -16.48 7.22 -5.57
C TYR A 397 -14.96 7.01 -5.53
N SER A 398 -14.28 7.15 -6.67
CA SER A 398 -12.84 6.89 -6.79
C SER A 398 -12.00 7.76 -5.86
N ASP A 399 -12.27 9.07 -5.76
CA ASP A 399 -11.36 9.98 -5.05
C ASP A 399 -11.31 9.72 -3.53
N LYS A 400 -12.43 9.29 -2.93
CA LYS A 400 -12.44 8.89 -1.51
C LYS A 400 -11.66 7.59 -1.30
N LEU A 401 -11.93 6.57 -2.13
CA LEU A 401 -11.21 5.29 -2.04
C LEU A 401 -9.70 5.48 -2.23
N LEU A 402 -9.31 6.24 -3.26
CA LEU A 402 -7.91 6.50 -3.56
C LEU A 402 -7.23 7.27 -2.41
N LEU A 403 -7.98 8.15 -1.73
CA LEU A 403 -7.48 8.82 -0.54
C LEU A 403 -7.32 7.83 0.62
N ASP A 404 -8.32 6.99 0.87
CA ASP A 404 -8.25 5.95 1.92
C ASP A 404 -7.05 5.00 1.68
N ILE A 405 -6.79 4.61 0.43
CA ILE A 405 -5.62 3.82 0.02
C ILE A 405 -4.30 4.57 0.32
N LEU A 406 -4.23 5.88 0.07
CA LEU A 406 -3.06 6.68 0.42
C LEU A 406 -2.88 6.79 1.94
N LEU A 407 -3.98 6.91 2.69
CA LEU A 407 -3.98 7.09 4.14
C LEU A 407 -3.78 5.76 4.91
N ASP A 408 -3.90 4.61 4.25
CA ASP A 408 -3.45 3.32 4.81
C ASP A 408 -1.92 3.34 5.05
N ASN A 409 -1.17 4.18 4.33
CA ASN A 409 0.24 4.44 4.63
C ASN A 409 0.39 5.41 5.84
N PRO A 410 1.04 4.99 6.95
CA PRO A 410 1.13 5.79 8.17
C PRO A 410 1.80 7.17 7.99
N GLN A 411 2.81 7.28 7.11
CA GLN A 411 3.51 8.53 6.87
C GLN A 411 2.61 9.55 6.17
N LYS A 412 1.88 9.09 5.15
CA LYS A 412 0.92 9.92 4.41
C LYS A 412 -0.27 10.33 5.26
N LYS A 413 -0.75 9.42 6.11
CA LYS A 413 -1.79 9.71 7.09
C LYS A 413 -1.39 10.86 8.02
N SER A 414 -0.21 10.76 8.62
CA SER A 414 0.32 11.80 9.51
C SER A 414 0.49 13.15 8.79
N ALA A 415 0.98 13.14 7.55
CA ALA A 415 1.06 14.34 6.72
C ALA A 415 -0.30 14.98 6.42
N TYR A 416 -1.32 14.17 6.09
CA TYR A 416 -2.66 14.65 5.82
C TYR A 416 -3.33 15.26 7.06
N GLU A 417 -3.20 14.60 8.21
CA GLU A 417 -3.69 15.10 9.50
C GLU A 417 -3.01 16.43 9.87
N LYS A 418 -1.70 16.54 9.65
CA LYS A 418 -0.96 17.80 9.82
C LYS A 418 -1.50 18.90 8.89
N PHE A 419 -1.72 18.60 7.62
CA PHE A 419 -2.32 19.55 6.67
C PHE A 419 -3.70 20.03 7.13
N GLN A 420 -4.56 19.11 7.60
CA GLN A 420 -5.89 19.47 8.12
C GLN A 420 -5.80 20.39 9.34
N SER A 421 -4.85 20.13 10.26
CA SER A 421 -4.58 21.01 11.40
C SER A 421 -4.14 22.40 10.94
N GLU A 422 -3.15 22.49 10.04
CA GLU A 422 -2.62 23.76 9.53
C GLU A 422 -3.71 24.60 8.83
N VAL A 423 -4.63 23.96 8.10
CA VAL A 423 -5.78 24.63 7.47
C VAL A 423 -6.74 25.19 8.52
N SER A 424 -7.01 24.43 9.59
CA SER A 424 -7.86 24.89 10.70
C SER A 424 -7.24 26.07 11.47
N ASP A 425 -5.94 26.02 11.73
CA ASP A 425 -5.21 27.08 12.45
C ASP A 425 -5.19 28.38 11.62
N LEU A 426 -5.00 28.25 10.31
CA LEU A 426 -5.03 29.37 9.38
C LEU A 426 -6.42 30.00 9.30
N PHE A 427 -7.49 29.18 9.27
CA PHE A 427 -8.87 29.65 9.32
C PHE A 427 -9.11 30.52 10.56
N ALA A 428 -8.75 30.03 11.75
CA ALA A 428 -8.93 30.76 13.01
C ALA A 428 -8.09 32.05 13.05
N THR A 429 -6.84 31.99 12.58
CA THR A 429 -5.93 33.14 12.52
C THR A 429 -6.48 34.24 11.62
N ILE A 430 -6.98 33.89 10.43
CA ILE A 430 -7.58 34.84 9.49
C ILE A 430 -8.83 35.48 10.09
N GLN A 431 -9.73 34.71 10.71
CA GLN A 431 -10.94 35.22 11.37
C GLN A 431 -10.61 36.30 12.42
N SER A 432 -9.59 36.04 13.25
CA SER A 432 -9.11 37.00 14.25
C SER A 432 -8.55 38.28 13.62
N HIS A 433 -7.70 38.15 12.59
CA HIS A 433 -7.10 39.31 11.91
C HIS A 433 -8.14 40.12 11.13
N VAL A 434 -9.16 39.49 10.54
CA VAL A 434 -10.29 40.20 9.89
C VAL A 434 -11.05 41.03 10.92
N SER A 435 -11.36 40.46 12.09
CA SER A 435 -12.04 41.17 13.17
C SER A 435 -11.23 42.38 13.63
N LEU A 436 -9.93 42.20 13.83
CA LEU A 436 -9.00 43.27 14.22
C LEU A 436 -8.91 44.37 13.15
N TYR A 437 -8.86 44.00 11.86
CA TYR A 437 -8.84 44.94 10.74
C TYR A 437 -10.04 45.89 10.77
N PHE A 438 -11.25 45.32 10.90
CA PHE A 438 -12.48 46.13 10.90
C PHE A 438 -12.60 47.00 12.14
N GLU A 439 -12.17 46.51 13.31
CA GLU A 439 -12.17 47.30 14.54
C GLU A 439 -11.21 48.48 14.45
N LYS A 440 -9.97 48.28 14.00
CA LYS A 440 -8.99 49.36 13.80
C LYS A 440 -9.47 50.38 12.76
N ARG A 441 -10.09 49.91 11.67
CA ARG A 441 -10.69 50.78 10.65
C ARG A 441 -11.88 51.58 11.19
N ARG A 442 -12.71 51.00 12.06
CA ARG A 442 -13.83 51.68 12.74
C ARG A 442 -13.31 52.80 13.63
N LEU A 443 -12.34 52.50 14.50
CA LEU A 443 -11.70 53.48 15.37
C LEU A 443 -11.04 54.62 14.58
N TYR A 444 -10.36 54.32 13.47
CA TYR A 444 -9.81 55.33 12.58
C TYR A 444 -10.89 56.26 12.01
N LYS A 445 -12.04 55.72 11.58
CA LYS A 445 -13.16 56.53 11.05
C LYS A 445 -13.78 57.43 12.13
N GLU A 446 -13.98 56.90 13.33
CA GLU A 446 -14.50 57.65 14.49
C GLU A 446 -13.55 58.80 14.87
N ARG A 447 -12.24 58.52 14.93
CA ARG A 447 -11.21 59.53 15.18
C ARG A 447 -11.18 60.60 14.10
N THR A 448 -11.25 60.22 12.83
CA THR A 448 -11.30 61.16 11.70
C THR A 448 -12.56 62.04 11.75
N LEU A 449 -13.69 61.50 12.20
CA LEU A 449 -14.92 62.27 12.42
C LEU A 449 -14.76 63.24 13.61
N ASN A 450 -14.15 62.79 14.71
CA ASN A 450 -13.86 63.64 15.87
C ASN A 450 -12.93 64.80 15.50
N ILE A 451 -11.88 64.55 14.70
CA ILE A 451 -11.00 65.61 14.18
C ILE A 451 -11.81 66.67 13.44
N LYS A 452 -12.74 66.26 12.57
CA LYS A 452 -13.65 67.19 11.87
C LYS A 452 -14.56 67.98 12.83
N ASN A 453 -15.00 67.37 13.92
CA ASN A 453 -15.84 68.03 14.93
C ASN A 453 -15.06 69.04 15.80
N ILE A 454 -13.76 68.84 16.05
CA ILE A 454 -12.93 69.76 16.85
C ILE A 454 -12.74 71.09 16.10
N GLY A 455 -12.57 71.03 14.78
CA GLY A 455 -12.52 72.19 13.89
C GLY A 455 -11.59 72.00 12.70
N ASP A 456 -11.65 72.94 11.76
CA ASP A 456 -10.73 72.97 10.62
C ASP A 456 -9.36 73.50 11.06
N ILE A 457 -8.31 72.70 10.87
CA ILE A 457 -6.96 73.05 11.29
C ILE A 457 -6.44 74.31 10.58
N GLU A 458 -6.76 74.47 9.28
CA GLU A 458 -6.35 75.64 8.50
C GLU A 458 -7.13 76.88 8.93
N GLY A 459 -8.45 76.78 9.13
CA GLY A 459 -9.27 77.85 9.69
C GLY A 459 -8.84 78.30 11.08
N ILE A 460 -8.51 77.36 11.98
CA ILE A 460 -8.00 77.67 13.33
C ILE A 460 -6.66 78.41 13.25
N LYS A 461 -5.75 77.95 12.37
CA LYS A 461 -4.43 78.58 12.17
C LYS A 461 -4.56 80.02 11.66
N LEU A 462 -5.47 80.27 10.72
CA LEU A 462 -5.74 81.63 10.21
C LEU A 462 -6.29 82.55 11.31
N GLU A 463 -7.22 82.08 12.13
CA GLU A 463 -7.81 82.87 13.21
C GLU A 463 -6.81 83.13 14.35
N ILE A 464 -5.93 82.17 14.67
CA ILE A 464 -4.81 82.37 15.61
C ILE A 464 -3.92 83.52 15.13
N ASN A 465 -3.50 83.51 13.85
CA ASN A 465 -2.64 84.56 13.29
C ASN A 465 -3.31 85.94 13.36
N LYS A 466 -4.61 86.02 13.05
CA LYS A 466 -5.39 87.26 13.12
C LYS A 466 -5.45 87.83 14.55
N LEU A 467 -5.78 86.98 15.53
CA LEU A 467 -5.86 87.38 16.94
C LEU A 467 -4.48 87.73 17.52
N GLN A 468 -3.41 87.06 17.07
CA GLN A 468 -2.04 87.41 17.44
C GLN A 468 -1.66 88.81 16.94
N ASN A 469 -2.00 89.14 15.69
CA ASN A 469 -1.77 90.48 15.15
C ASN A 469 -2.56 91.57 15.92
N GLN A 470 -3.82 91.30 16.26
CA GLN A 470 -4.63 92.21 17.08
C GLN A 470 -4.07 92.38 18.51
N ARG A 471 -3.54 91.31 19.10
CA ARG A 471 -2.86 91.36 20.41
C ARG A 471 -1.67 92.33 20.36
N ILE A 472 -0.81 92.17 19.35
CA ILE A 472 0.38 93.01 19.16
C ILE A 472 -0.01 94.49 18.96
N GLU A 473 -1.09 94.76 18.23
CA GLU A 473 -1.56 96.13 17.97
C GLU A 473 -2.14 96.83 19.20
N ILE A 474 -2.81 96.11 20.11
CA ILE A 474 -3.33 96.67 21.36
C ILE A 474 -2.21 96.86 22.38
N GLN A 475 -1.23 95.94 22.41
CA GLN A 475 -0.07 96.01 23.32
C GLN A 475 0.80 97.24 23.05
N SER A 476 0.99 97.65 21.80
CA SER A 476 1.80 98.83 21.45
C SER A 476 1.19 100.16 21.90
N LYS A 477 -0.11 100.19 22.27
CA LYS A 477 -0.86 101.39 22.66
C LYS A 477 -0.98 101.59 24.19
N LEU A 478 -0.51 100.65 25.02
CA LEU A 478 -0.87 100.57 26.43
C LEU A 478 0.08 101.26 27.45
N THR A 479 1.39 101.40 27.21
CA THR A 479 2.31 102.10 28.18
C THR A 479 3.74 102.34 27.63
N ASP A 480 4.47 103.32 28.18
CA ASP A 480 5.90 103.65 27.90
C ASP A 480 6.93 102.68 28.54
N ASN A 481 6.50 101.62 29.23
CA ASN A 481 7.38 100.76 30.05
C ASN A 481 7.63 99.37 29.41
N GLN A 482 8.28 99.34 28.25
CA GLN A 482 8.55 98.12 27.46
C GLN A 482 9.36 97.03 28.20
N SER A 483 10.20 97.41 29.17
CA SER A 483 11.04 96.48 29.94
C SER A 483 10.23 95.57 30.87
N LEU A 484 9.19 96.10 31.51
CA LEU A 484 8.36 95.35 32.46
C LEU A 484 7.38 94.40 31.75
N LEU A 485 6.89 94.82 30.57
CA LEU A 485 6.03 93.98 29.72
C LEU A 485 6.79 92.76 29.16
N SER A 486 8.02 92.97 28.68
CA SER A 486 8.85 91.90 28.13
C SER A 486 9.33 90.90 29.19
N ALA A 487 9.55 91.35 30.43
CA ALA A 487 9.84 90.47 31.57
C ALA A 487 8.62 89.58 31.90
N TYR A 488 7.41 90.16 31.98
CA TYR A 488 6.18 89.40 32.22
C TYR A 488 5.87 88.39 31.11
N GLU A 489 6.05 88.76 29.83
CA GLU A 489 5.81 87.86 28.70
C GLU A 489 6.72 86.63 28.73
N LYS A 490 8.01 86.80 29.05
CA LYS A 490 8.94 85.67 29.21
C LYS A 490 8.51 84.72 30.32
N VAL A 491 8.07 85.28 31.44
CA VAL A 491 7.61 84.50 32.60
C VAL A 491 6.30 83.75 32.31
N VAL A 492 5.34 84.38 31.63
CA VAL A 492 4.08 83.75 31.23
C VAL A 492 4.29 82.67 30.17
N LEU A 493 5.18 82.90 29.20
CA LEU A 493 5.55 81.88 28.21
C LEU A 493 6.12 80.64 28.89
N ARG A 494 7.08 80.82 29.81
CA ARG A 494 7.65 79.72 30.59
C ARG A 494 6.60 79.01 31.47
N LEU A 495 5.70 79.77 32.10
CA LEU A 495 4.60 79.22 32.91
C LEU A 495 3.64 78.36 32.07
N ASN A 496 3.32 78.79 30.85
CA ASN A 496 2.46 78.05 29.94
C ASN A 496 3.15 76.77 29.43
N GLU A 497 4.44 76.82 29.12
CA GLU A 497 5.25 75.63 28.77
C GLU A 497 5.25 74.61 29.90
N LEU A 498 5.49 75.05 31.14
CA LEU A 498 5.51 74.18 32.31
C LEU A 498 4.14 73.58 32.61
N ARG A 499 3.06 74.36 32.55
CA ARG A 499 1.68 73.83 32.74
C ARG A 499 1.28 72.83 31.66
N LYS A 500 1.71 73.06 30.42
CA LYS A 500 1.48 72.10 29.33
C LYS A 500 2.21 70.77 29.61
N ALA A 501 3.48 70.85 29.99
CA ALA A 501 4.26 69.66 30.36
C ALA A 501 3.67 68.95 31.59
N GLU A 502 3.17 69.68 32.59
CA GLU A 502 2.48 69.14 33.77
C GLU A 502 1.29 68.27 33.35
N GLN A 503 0.40 68.80 32.49
CA GLN A 503 -0.76 68.06 32.00
C GLN A 503 -0.39 66.84 31.14
N GLU A 504 0.67 66.95 30.33
CA GLU A 504 1.18 65.85 29.52
C GLU A 504 1.67 64.69 30.40
N TYR A 505 2.47 64.98 31.43
CA TYR A 505 2.95 63.96 32.36
C TYR A 505 1.82 63.33 33.19
N ILE A 506 0.85 64.12 33.68
CA ILE A 506 -0.30 63.57 34.42
C ILE A 506 -1.06 62.57 33.55
N LYS A 507 -1.36 62.95 32.31
CA LYS A 507 -2.10 62.09 31.38
C LYS A 507 -1.31 60.84 30.98
N GLU A 508 0.00 60.97 30.77
CA GLU A 508 0.87 59.84 30.46
C GLU A 508 0.94 58.85 31.63
N ILE A 509 1.08 59.33 32.87
CA ILE A 509 1.05 58.49 34.08
C ILE A 509 -0.27 57.72 34.18
N GLU A 510 -1.40 58.36 33.90
CA GLU A 510 -2.72 57.70 33.93
C GLU A 510 -2.80 56.56 32.90
N ILE A 511 -2.33 56.78 31.68
CA ILE A 511 -2.28 55.76 30.62
C ILE A 511 -1.33 54.62 31.01
N LEU A 512 -0.13 54.94 31.52
CA LEU A 512 0.85 53.93 31.95
C LEU A 512 0.31 53.07 33.10
N LYS A 513 -0.45 53.64 34.03
CA LYS A 513 -1.12 52.89 35.11
C LYS A 513 -2.18 51.91 34.57
N GLN A 514 -2.93 52.31 33.54
CA GLN A 514 -3.88 51.40 32.89
C GLN A 514 -3.15 50.27 32.16
N LEU A 515 -2.10 50.60 31.40
CA LEU A 515 -1.27 49.61 30.70
C LEU A 515 -0.59 48.62 31.65
N GLY A 516 -0.17 49.07 32.84
CA GLY A 516 0.46 48.20 33.85
C GLY A 516 -0.45 47.10 34.41
N GLN A 517 -1.75 47.14 34.13
CA GLN A 517 -2.73 46.12 34.55
C GLN A 517 -3.00 45.05 33.48
N GLU A 518 -2.52 45.24 32.25
CA GLU A 518 -2.78 44.35 31.12
C GLU A 518 -1.75 43.20 31.01
N ASN A 519 -2.17 42.09 30.38
CA ASN A 519 -1.25 41.04 29.93
C ASN A 519 -0.89 41.28 28.45
N PHE A 520 0.39 41.52 28.17
CA PHE A 520 0.89 41.87 26.84
C PHE A 520 1.15 40.65 25.95
N VAL A 521 1.59 39.55 26.56
CA VAL A 521 1.82 38.27 25.88
C VAL A 521 0.86 37.23 26.44
N ILE A 522 0.13 36.56 25.57
CA ILE A 522 -0.78 35.45 25.92
C ILE A 522 -0.39 34.19 25.15
N THR A 523 -0.74 33.03 25.70
CA THR A 523 -0.55 31.75 25.01
C THR A 523 -1.39 31.72 23.74
N ASN A 524 -0.79 31.37 22.60
CA ASN A 524 -1.54 31.14 21.37
C ASN A 524 -2.25 29.78 21.45
N PRO A 525 -3.59 29.74 21.58
CA PRO A 525 -4.33 28.48 21.74
C PRO A 525 -4.32 27.62 20.47
N ALA A 526 -3.90 28.16 19.32
CA ALA A 526 -3.82 27.44 18.05
C ALA A 526 -2.53 26.62 17.88
N ILE A 527 -1.55 26.72 18.79
CA ILE A 527 -0.33 25.90 18.69
C ILE A 527 -0.62 24.50 19.25
N SER A 528 -0.66 23.52 18.37
CA SER A 528 -0.82 22.11 18.70
C SER A 528 0.53 21.40 18.89
N PHE A 529 0.63 20.58 19.94
CA PHE A 529 1.79 19.70 20.21
C PHE A 529 1.50 18.22 19.85
N LEU A 530 0.51 17.99 18.98
CA LEU A 530 0.15 16.64 18.50
C LEU A 530 1.36 15.93 17.89
N GLY A 531 1.60 14.69 18.32
CA GLY A 531 2.73 13.86 17.89
C GLY A 531 3.96 13.86 18.83
N LEU A 532 3.99 14.71 19.85
CA LEU A 532 5.00 14.65 20.92
C LEU A 532 4.57 13.71 22.07
N SER A 533 5.53 13.21 22.84
CA SER A 533 5.23 12.46 24.07
C SER A 533 4.58 13.37 25.11
N SER A 534 3.76 12.78 25.99
CA SER A 534 3.09 13.51 27.08
C SER A 534 4.07 14.33 27.93
N ASN A 535 5.21 13.74 28.29
CA ASN A 535 6.24 14.39 29.09
C ASN A 535 6.85 15.62 28.39
N HIS A 536 7.13 15.53 27.08
CA HIS A 536 7.71 16.65 26.33
C HIS A 536 6.68 17.76 26.09
N SER A 537 5.43 17.39 25.80
CA SER A 537 4.34 18.35 25.63
C SER A 537 4.11 19.16 26.91
N GLU A 538 4.07 18.50 28.05
CA GLU A 538 3.89 19.14 29.36
C GLU A 538 5.08 20.04 29.74
N SER A 539 6.31 19.56 29.53
CA SER A 539 7.52 20.35 29.76
C SER A 539 7.58 21.62 28.91
N LEU A 540 7.20 21.54 27.64
CA LEU A 540 7.16 22.70 26.73
C LEU A 540 6.07 23.68 27.17
N LYS A 541 4.87 23.18 27.53
CA LYS A 541 3.77 24.00 28.03
C LYS A 541 4.18 24.79 29.27
N LEU A 542 4.78 24.13 30.27
CA LEU A 542 5.29 24.77 31.48
C LEU A 542 6.38 25.80 31.18
N THR A 543 7.27 25.50 30.23
CA THR A 543 8.34 26.43 29.82
C THR A 543 7.74 27.70 29.19
N ILE A 544 6.76 27.54 28.30
CA ILE A 544 6.05 28.65 27.65
C ILE A 544 5.30 29.49 28.68
N GLU A 545 4.54 28.86 29.58
CA GLU A 545 3.79 29.56 30.65
C GLU A 545 4.74 30.37 31.54
N LYS A 546 5.87 29.77 31.97
CA LYS A 546 6.88 30.46 32.77
C LYS A 546 7.50 31.64 32.02
N SER A 547 7.77 31.49 30.73
CA SER A 547 8.39 32.53 29.90
C SER A 547 7.44 33.71 29.68
N ILE A 548 6.16 33.43 29.43
CA ILE A 548 5.11 34.45 29.30
C ILE A 548 4.94 35.21 30.61
N LEU A 549 4.90 34.51 31.75
CA LEU A 549 4.81 35.15 33.06
C LEU A 549 6.00 36.08 33.34
N GLN A 550 7.22 35.64 32.99
CA GLN A 550 8.43 36.44 33.16
C GLN A 550 8.40 37.68 32.27
N ILE A 551 8.10 37.53 30.97
CA ILE A 551 8.06 38.66 30.03
C ILE A 551 7.01 39.69 30.45
N ASN A 552 5.79 39.26 30.82
CA ASN A 552 4.75 40.18 31.29
C ASN A 552 5.13 40.84 32.63
N LYS A 553 5.97 40.21 33.46
CA LYS A 553 6.52 40.84 34.65
C LYS A 553 7.53 41.91 34.28
N ASP A 554 8.50 41.59 33.43
CA ASP A 554 9.57 42.52 33.01
C ASP A 554 8.98 43.79 32.37
N ILE A 555 7.97 43.64 31.51
CA ILE A 555 7.25 44.78 30.90
C ILE A 555 6.56 45.64 31.97
N ARG A 556 5.92 45.02 32.97
CA ARG A 556 5.25 45.74 34.07
C ARG A 556 6.24 46.50 34.95
N ASP A 557 7.40 45.90 35.23
CA ASP A 557 8.47 46.53 35.99
C ASP A 557 9.03 47.75 35.25
N GLU A 558 9.19 47.67 33.92
CA GLU A 558 9.62 48.79 33.08
C GLU A 558 8.58 49.92 33.01
N ILE A 559 7.29 49.58 32.88
CA ILE A 559 6.18 50.55 32.98
C ILE A 559 6.20 51.27 34.34
N HIS A 560 6.45 50.52 35.42
CA HIS A 560 6.56 51.12 36.76
C HIS A 560 7.73 52.10 36.84
N SER A 561 8.88 51.77 36.25
CA SER A 561 10.03 52.70 36.18
C SER A 561 9.66 54.00 35.46
N PHE A 562 8.95 53.93 34.33
CA PHE A 562 8.50 55.12 33.61
C PHE A 562 7.53 55.98 34.43
N ILE A 563 6.62 55.34 35.19
CA ILE A 563 5.71 56.05 36.09
C ILE A 563 6.50 56.82 37.17
N GLU A 564 7.50 56.19 37.79
CA GLU A 564 8.31 56.83 38.82
C GLU A 564 9.10 58.03 38.27
N ASP A 565 9.72 57.88 37.11
CA ASP A 565 10.48 58.96 36.47
C ASP A 565 9.58 60.13 36.08
N ASN A 566 8.39 59.86 35.55
CA ASN A 566 7.42 60.90 35.21
C ASN A 566 6.87 61.60 36.47
N LEU A 567 6.67 60.88 37.58
CA LEU A 567 6.28 61.48 38.86
C LEU A 567 7.36 62.43 39.40
N LYS A 568 8.64 62.06 39.31
CA LYS A 568 9.77 62.93 39.72
C LYS A 568 9.81 64.21 38.87
N LYS A 569 9.67 64.09 37.55
CA LYS A 569 9.64 65.25 36.64
C LYS A 569 8.43 66.14 36.91
N LEU A 570 7.26 65.56 37.18
CA LEU A 570 6.05 66.27 37.52
C LEU A 570 6.21 67.12 38.79
N GLN A 571 6.83 66.55 39.84
CA GLN A 571 7.12 67.29 41.08
C GLN A 571 8.04 68.49 40.84
N LEU A 572 9.09 68.34 40.03
CA LEU A 572 10.00 69.44 39.68
C LEU A 572 9.26 70.57 38.95
N ILE A 573 8.45 70.22 37.95
CA ILE A 573 7.63 71.18 37.19
C ILE A 573 6.66 71.92 38.10
N GLN A 574 5.99 71.20 39.01
CA GLN A 574 5.05 71.80 39.96
C GLN A 574 5.72 72.81 40.91
N SER A 575 6.96 72.52 41.35
CA SER A 575 7.75 73.46 42.14
C SER A 575 8.10 74.72 41.35
N GLU A 576 8.59 74.57 40.12
CA GLU A 576 8.97 75.70 39.25
C GLU A 576 7.75 76.60 38.92
N ILE A 577 6.58 75.98 38.69
CA ILE A 577 5.31 76.71 38.53
C ILE A 577 4.98 77.54 39.77
N GLN A 578 5.14 76.98 40.97
CA GLN A 578 4.87 77.72 42.21
C GLN A 578 5.81 78.91 42.41
N ASP A 579 7.08 78.75 42.07
CA ASP A 579 8.09 79.81 42.18
C ASP A 579 7.80 80.96 41.21
N ILE A 580 7.46 80.64 39.95
CA ILE A 580 7.08 81.63 38.94
C ILE A 580 5.84 82.45 39.36
N VAL A 581 4.80 81.78 39.87
CA VAL A 581 3.54 82.45 40.25
C VAL A 581 3.73 83.40 41.45
N LYS A 582 4.73 83.17 42.30
CA LYS A 582 5.07 84.03 43.45
C LYS A 582 6.03 85.18 43.09
N GLY A 583 6.60 85.21 41.89
CA GLY A 583 7.59 86.20 41.48
C GLY A 583 7.01 87.61 41.23
N ASN A 584 7.78 88.65 41.56
CA ASN A 584 7.38 90.05 41.40
C ASN A 584 7.02 90.41 39.94
N ASP A 585 7.76 89.87 38.96
CA ASP A 585 7.52 90.12 37.53
C ASP A 585 6.17 89.56 37.07
N TYR A 586 5.76 88.39 37.59
CA TYR A 586 4.45 87.79 37.31
C TYR A 586 3.31 88.60 37.95
N ILE A 587 3.47 89.03 39.21
CA ILE A 587 2.45 89.78 39.95
C ILE A 587 2.25 91.18 39.35
N ALA A 588 3.34 91.90 39.05
CA ALA A 588 3.29 93.25 38.50
C ALA A 588 2.70 93.28 37.07
N GLY A 589 3.11 92.35 36.21
CA GLY A 589 2.56 92.25 34.86
C GLY A 589 1.12 91.74 34.83
N LYS A 590 0.74 90.81 35.71
CA LYS A 590 -0.66 90.34 35.83
C LYS A 590 -1.62 91.49 36.12
N ASN A 591 -1.24 92.43 36.99
CA ASN A 591 -2.05 93.60 37.33
C ASN A 591 -2.31 94.51 36.12
N ILE A 592 -1.30 94.75 35.27
CA ILE A 592 -1.41 95.56 34.04
C ILE A 592 -2.39 94.91 33.02
N PHE A 593 -2.32 93.59 32.86
CA PHE A 593 -3.18 92.85 31.92
C PHE A 593 -4.61 92.65 32.44
N THR A 594 -4.83 92.65 33.77
CA THR A 594 -6.18 92.57 34.36
C THR A 594 -6.97 93.88 34.26
N GLU A 595 -6.30 95.03 34.13
CA GLU A 595 -6.96 96.34 33.98
C GLU A 595 -7.47 96.60 32.55
N ASN A 596 -6.98 95.85 31.54
CA ASN A 596 -7.45 95.97 30.15
C ASN A 596 -8.32 94.77 29.73
N ASN A 597 -9.64 94.99 29.74
CA ASN A 597 -10.63 93.96 29.37
C ASN A 597 -10.47 93.44 27.93
N ALA A 598 -10.09 94.28 26.96
CA ALA A 598 -9.97 93.88 25.56
C ALA A 598 -8.80 92.92 25.31
N LEU A 599 -7.65 93.17 25.97
CA LEU A 599 -6.46 92.32 25.83
C LEU A 599 -6.65 90.97 26.54
N SER A 600 -7.31 90.98 27.71
CA SER A 600 -7.68 89.76 28.45
C SER A 600 -8.59 88.84 27.62
N GLU A 601 -9.55 89.40 26.88
CA GLU A 601 -10.41 88.61 25.97
C GLU A 601 -9.65 87.99 24.79
N ILE A 602 -8.73 88.73 24.15
CA ILE A 602 -7.95 88.20 23.02
C ILE A 602 -7.03 87.07 23.49
N ILE A 603 -6.38 87.21 24.65
CA ILE A 603 -5.53 86.16 25.22
C ILE A 603 -6.36 84.91 25.56
N LYS A 604 -7.56 85.08 26.14
CA LYS A 604 -8.47 83.95 26.38
C LYS A 604 -8.86 83.24 25.08
N LYS A 605 -9.21 83.99 24.01
CA LYS A 605 -9.53 83.42 22.69
C LYS A 605 -8.34 82.69 22.06
N LEU A 606 -7.15 83.27 22.13
CA LEU A 606 -5.91 82.65 21.63
C LEU A 606 -5.57 81.35 22.38
N ASN A 607 -5.71 81.33 23.70
CA ASN A 607 -5.45 80.11 24.48
C ASN A 607 -6.40 78.97 24.06
N VAL A 608 -7.69 79.26 23.93
CA VAL A 608 -8.69 78.27 23.48
C VAL A 608 -8.38 77.74 22.08
N LEU A 609 -7.98 78.61 21.15
CA LEU A 609 -7.65 78.17 19.78
C LEU A 609 -6.32 77.40 19.71
N ASN A 610 -5.30 77.80 20.46
CA ASN A 610 -4.03 77.09 20.53
C ASN A 610 -4.18 75.70 21.18
N GLU A 611 -5.00 75.57 22.22
CA GLU A 611 -5.36 74.27 22.82
C GLU A 611 -6.04 73.36 21.80
N LYS A 612 -7.01 73.88 21.03
CA LYS A 612 -7.66 73.14 19.93
C LYS A 612 -6.65 72.72 18.85
N PHE A 613 -5.74 73.61 18.44
CA PHE A 613 -4.74 73.32 17.42
C PHE A 613 -3.79 72.18 17.82
N ILE A 614 -3.30 72.20 19.07
CA ILE A 614 -2.45 71.14 19.62
C ILE A 614 -3.22 69.81 19.67
N LEU A 615 -4.46 69.85 20.15
CA LEU A 615 -5.32 68.67 20.25
C LEU A 615 -5.56 68.03 18.88
N ILE A 616 -5.90 68.83 17.85
CA ILE A 616 -6.13 68.34 16.49
C ILE A 616 -4.86 67.67 15.92
N ASN A 617 -3.69 68.30 16.06
CA ASN A 617 -2.44 67.74 15.53
C ASN A 617 -2.11 66.38 16.16
N LYS A 618 -2.29 66.25 17.48
CA LYS A 618 -2.09 64.98 18.19
C LYS A 618 -3.07 63.90 17.72
N GLU A 619 -4.34 64.25 17.52
CA GLU A 619 -5.34 63.32 17.00
C GLU A 619 -5.04 62.90 15.55
N ILE A 620 -4.53 63.80 14.69
CA ILE A 620 -4.08 63.47 13.33
C ILE A 620 -2.93 62.47 13.34
N GLU A 621 -1.93 62.67 14.20
CA GLU A 621 -0.79 61.76 14.31
C GLU A 621 -1.24 60.34 14.70
N ILE A 622 -2.12 60.24 15.70
CA ILE A 622 -2.71 58.96 16.14
C ILE A 622 -3.54 58.33 15.01
N ALA A 623 -4.35 59.13 14.30
CA ALA A 623 -5.15 58.65 13.18
C ALA A 623 -4.28 58.12 12.02
N ASN A 624 -3.16 58.76 11.71
CA ASN A 624 -2.20 58.30 10.71
C ASN A 624 -1.55 56.97 11.10
N LYS A 625 -1.17 56.82 12.37
CA LYS A 625 -0.64 55.55 12.90
C LYS A 625 -1.67 54.43 12.80
N MET A 626 -2.91 54.69 13.25
CA MET A 626 -4.02 53.75 13.09
C MET A 626 -4.28 53.39 11.62
N GLN A 627 -4.10 54.35 10.71
CA GLN A 627 -4.25 54.11 9.28
C GLN A 627 -3.20 53.15 8.73
N SER A 628 -1.94 53.30 9.17
CA SER A 628 -0.87 52.35 8.85
C SER A 628 -1.21 50.97 9.40
N ASP A 629 -1.55 50.88 10.68
CA ASP A 629 -1.80 49.62 11.38
C ASP A 629 -2.84 48.75 10.66
N TYR A 630 -4.01 49.32 10.30
CA TYR A 630 -5.03 48.52 9.63
C TYR A 630 -4.63 48.17 8.18
N LYS A 631 -3.83 48.99 7.49
CA LYS A 631 -3.32 48.66 6.15
C LYS A 631 -2.34 47.49 6.22
N ASP A 632 -1.46 47.48 7.21
CA ASP A 632 -0.49 46.40 7.44
C ASP A 632 -1.20 45.07 7.77
N ILE A 633 -2.24 45.13 8.61
CA ILE A 633 -3.12 43.96 8.85
C ILE A 633 -3.77 43.48 7.55
N GLY A 634 -4.23 44.41 6.70
CA GLY A 634 -4.81 44.09 5.40
C GLY A 634 -3.82 43.36 4.46
N GLN A 635 -2.55 43.79 4.43
CA GLN A 635 -1.51 43.10 3.66
C GLN A 635 -1.25 41.69 4.22
N LYS A 636 -1.12 41.57 5.54
CA LYS A 636 -0.91 40.28 6.22
C LYS A 636 -2.06 39.30 5.97
N LEU A 637 -3.30 39.78 5.92
CA LEU A 637 -4.47 38.96 5.60
C LEU A 637 -4.39 38.33 4.19
N LEU A 638 -3.85 39.05 3.21
CA LEU A 638 -3.65 38.53 1.85
C LEU A 638 -2.56 37.45 1.82
N GLU A 639 -1.47 37.67 2.57
CA GLU A 639 -0.37 36.70 2.73
C GLU A 639 -0.86 35.42 3.43
N LEU A 640 -1.68 35.55 4.46
CA LEU A 640 -2.31 34.42 5.13
C LEU A 640 -3.25 33.66 4.19
N HIS A 641 -4.11 34.36 3.45
CA HIS A 641 -5.03 33.69 2.51
C HIS A 641 -4.29 32.94 1.40
N ILE A 642 -3.25 33.53 0.80
CA ILE A 642 -2.51 32.85 -0.27
C ILE A 642 -1.73 31.63 0.24
N SER A 643 -1.37 31.60 1.53
CA SER A 643 -0.68 30.45 2.11
C SER A 643 -1.49 29.15 2.06
N TYR A 644 -2.83 29.20 1.93
CA TYR A 644 -3.64 28.00 1.65
C TYR A 644 -3.18 27.28 0.38
N LEU A 645 -2.80 28.03 -0.66
CA LEU A 645 -2.28 27.46 -1.90
C LEU A 645 -0.93 26.78 -1.67
N ASP A 646 -0.06 27.32 -0.82
CA ASP A 646 1.20 26.68 -0.46
C ASP A 646 0.98 25.38 0.30
N LYS A 647 0.09 25.40 1.30
CA LYS A 647 -0.26 24.20 2.08
C LYS A 647 -0.80 23.08 1.21
N ILE A 648 -1.68 23.41 0.26
CA ILE A 648 -2.25 22.38 -0.62
C ILE A 648 -1.24 21.88 -1.66
N ASN A 649 -0.33 22.73 -2.14
CA ASN A 649 0.78 22.30 -3.01
C ASN A 649 1.70 21.30 -2.30
N ASN A 650 2.04 21.56 -1.03
CA ASN A 650 2.89 20.69 -0.25
C ASN A 650 2.25 19.30 -0.07
N ILE A 651 1.00 19.24 0.41
CA ILE A 651 0.32 17.95 0.59
C ILE A 651 0.07 17.24 -0.74
N ALA A 652 -0.18 17.96 -1.85
CA ALA A 652 -0.29 17.36 -3.18
C ALA A 652 1.03 16.72 -3.67
N SER A 653 2.17 17.25 -3.23
CA SER A 653 3.47 16.65 -3.55
C SER A 653 3.74 15.37 -2.77
N GLU A 654 3.25 15.30 -1.52
CA GLU A 654 3.38 14.12 -0.64
C GLU A 654 2.34 13.02 -0.96
N MET A 655 1.18 13.39 -1.49
CA MET A 655 0.10 12.48 -1.88
C MET A 655 0.34 11.84 -3.25
N ARG A 656 1.44 11.09 -3.36
CA ARG A 656 1.86 10.35 -4.56
C ARG A 656 2.39 8.96 -4.18
N LEU A 657 2.08 7.93 -4.96
CA LEU A 657 2.56 6.56 -4.75
C LEU A 657 2.77 5.89 -6.11
N GLN A 658 3.95 5.32 -6.32
CA GLN A 658 4.23 4.50 -7.49
C GLN A 658 4.53 3.08 -7.03
N HIS A 659 3.82 2.11 -7.61
CA HIS A 659 4.07 0.68 -7.42
C HIS A 659 3.96 -0.02 -8.76
N GLU A 660 5.07 -0.58 -9.24
CA GLU A 660 5.19 -1.15 -10.59
C GLU A 660 4.70 -0.16 -11.66
N ASP A 661 3.71 -0.56 -12.44
CA ASP A 661 3.14 0.18 -13.57
C ASP A 661 1.98 1.09 -13.15
N VAL A 662 1.65 1.16 -11.86
CA VAL A 662 0.56 2.00 -11.33
C VAL A 662 1.15 3.24 -10.65
N ASN A 663 0.77 4.42 -11.14
CA ASN A 663 1.14 5.70 -10.56
C ASN A 663 -0.10 6.42 -10.03
N LEU A 664 -0.20 6.51 -8.71
CA LEU A 664 -1.21 7.30 -8.01
C LEU A 664 -0.63 8.67 -7.68
N SER A 665 -1.23 9.72 -8.21
CA SER A 665 -0.81 11.10 -7.99
C SER A 665 -1.99 11.97 -7.56
N SER A 666 -1.69 13.15 -7.03
CA SER A 666 -2.71 14.14 -6.71
C SER A 666 -2.47 15.43 -7.46
N GLU A 667 -3.57 16.05 -7.88
CA GLU A 667 -3.63 17.36 -8.48
C GLU A 667 -4.46 18.30 -7.62
N ILE A 668 -4.13 19.58 -7.67
CA ILE A 668 -4.89 20.62 -6.96
C ILE A 668 -6.08 21.00 -7.82
N THR A 669 -7.26 21.09 -7.22
CA THR A 669 -8.48 21.54 -7.90
C THR A 669 -9.17 22.65 -7.14
N LEU A 670 -9.90 23.50 -7.87
CA LEU A 670 -10.77 24.48 -7.26
C LEU A 670 -12.05 23.79 -6.81
N LYS A 671 -12.43 23.99 -5.55
CA LYS A 671 -13.70 23.50 -5.01
C LYS A 671 -14.87 24.32 -5.54
N SER A 672 -15.98 23.67 -5.85
CA SER A 672 -17.23 24.35 -6.21
C SER A 672 -17.80 25.20 -5.07
N ASP A 673 -17.35 24.98 -3.84
CA ASP A 673 -17.69 25.78 -2.65
C ASP A 673 -17.37 27.28 -2.81
N LEU A 674 -16.34 27.66 -3.59
CA LEU A 674 -16.02 29.08 -3.81
C LEU A 674 -17.15 29.78 -4.56
N GLU A 675 -17.54 29.22 -5.71
CA GLU A 675 -18.63 29.76 -6.52
C GLU A 675 -19.95 29.75 -5.74
N ARG A 676 -20.23 28.67 -5.01
CA ARG A 676 -21.41 28.58 -4.14
C ARG A 676 -21.41 29.69 -3.08
N MET A 677 -20.30 29.90 -2.38
CA MET A 677 -20.17 30.94 -1.35
C MET A 677 -20.34 32.35 -1.93
N LEU A 678 -19.72 32.64 -3.09
CA LEU A 678 -19.88 33.93 -3.77
C LEU A 678 -21.35 34.18 -4.16
N ASN A 679 -22.02 33.15 -4.71
CA ASN A 679 -23.43 33.22 -5.07
C ASN A 679 -24.36 33.34 -3.84
N GLU A 680 -23.98 32.79 -2.69
CA GLU A 680 -24.70 32.96 -1.43
C GLU A 680 -24.57 34.38 -0.85
N CYS A 681 -23.40 35.02 -1.00
CA CYS A 681 -23.14 36.33 -0.39
C CYS A 681 -23.55 37.51 -1.29
N ILE A 682 -23.27 37.44 -2.60
CA ILE A 682 -23.41 38.55 -3.55
C ILE A 682 -24.80 38.51 -4.20
N SER A 683 -25.45 39.67 -4.31
CA SER A 683 -26.69 39.84 -5.07
C SER A 683 -26.42 39.85 -6.58
N LEU A 684 -26.82 38.78 -7.27
CA LEU A 684 -26.62 38.56 -8.70
C LEU A 684 -27.65 39.26 -9.60
N ARG A 685 -28.30 40.32 -9.11
CA ARG A 685 -29.34 41.05 -9.87
C ARG A 685 -28.79 41.90 -11.02
N SER A 686 -27.49 42.19 -11.03
CA SER A 686 -26.82 42.94 -12.10
C SER A 686 -25.84 42.05 -12.86
N THR A 687 -25.68 42.33 -14.16
CA THR A 687 -24.68 41.67 -15.02
C THR A 687 -23.28 41.87 -14.47
N ALA A 688 -22.94 43.08 -14.03
CA ALA A 688 -21.66 43.42 -13.44
C ALA A 688 -21.30 42.58 -12.19
N MET A 689 -22.28 42.16 -11.37
CA MET A 689 -22.03 41.28 -10.22
C MET A 689 -21.86 39.81 -10.62
N ASN A 690 -22.57 39.34 -11.66
CA ASN A 690 -22.34 38.02 -12.22
C ASN A 690 -20.94 37.92 -12.84
N ASP A 691 -20.55 38.92 -13.64
CA ASP A 691 -19.21 38.99 -14.26
C ASP A 691 -18.10 39.02 -13.20
N LEU A 692 -18.34 39.68 -12.06
CA LEU A 692 -17.41 39.69 -10.93
C LEU A 692 -17.20 38.28 -10.35
N VAL A 693 -18.28 37.53 -10.12
CA VAL A 693 -18.20 36.15 -9.61
C VAL A 693 -17.47 35.25 -10.59
N THR A 694 -17.85 35.29 -11.87
CA THR A 694 -17.19 34.50 -12.92
C THR A 694 -15.70 34.84 -13.04
N LYS A 695 -15.35 36.12 -12.97
CA LYS A 695 -13.95 36.58 -12.98
C LYS A 695 -13.20 35.98 -11.78
N VAL A 696 -13.72 36.07 -10.57
CA VAL A 696 -13.07 35.52 -9.38
C VAL A 696 -12.82 34.02 -9.52
N VAL A 697 -13.84 33.25 -9.92
CA VAL A 697 -13.71 31.80 -10.14
C VAL A 697 -12.63 31.51 -11.20
N SER A 698 -12.62 32.25 -12.31
CA SER A 698 -11.63 32.07 -13.37
C SER A 698 -10.19 32.36 -12.94
N GLU A 699 -9.96 33.38 -12.10
CA GLU A 699 -8.62 33.71 -11.59
C GLU A 699 -8.14 32.67 -10.58
N TYR A 700 -9.02 32.16 -9.72
CA TYR A 700 -8.69 31.04 -8.82
C TYR A 700 -8.41 29.74 -9.58
N GLN A 701 -9.08 29.51 -10.71
CA GLN A 701 -8.87 28.33 -11.56
C GLN A 701 -7.44 28.25 -12.13
N LYS A 702 -6.76 29.40 -12.31
CA LYS A 702 -5.37 29.48 -12.77
C LYS A 702 -4.36 28.97 -11.74
N LYS A 703 -4.72 28.94 -10.45
CA LYS A 703 -3.89 28.42 -9.34
C LYS A 703 -2.52 29.12 -9.21
N THR A 704 -2.42 30.40 -9.59
CA THR A 704 -1.19 31.18 -9.41
C THR A 704 -1.35 32.21 -8.30
N LYS A 705 -0.27 32.45 -7.54
CA LYS A 705 -0.29 33.42 -6.44
C LYS A 705 -0.61 34.84 -6.93
N ALA A 706 -0.04 35.24 -8.07
CA ALA A 706 -0.20 36.58 -8.60
C ALA A 706 -1.65 36.87 -9.01
N ASP A 707 -2.27 35.94 -9.74
CA ASP A 707 -3.65 36.07 -10.21
C ASP A 707 -4.63 36.15 -9.04
N ILE A 708 -4.49 35.24 -8.06
CA ILE A 708 -5.35 35.19 -6.87
C ILE A 708 -5.20 36.46 -6.03
N ILE A 709 -3.97 36.90 -5.74
CA ILE A 709 -3.73 38.10 -4.93
C ILE A 709 -4.31 39.34 -5.62
N ASN A 710 -4.09 39.51 -6.92
CA ASN A 710 -4.60 40.66 -7.65
C ASN A 710 -6.14 40.65 -7.70
N CYS A 711 -6.73 39.48 -7.94
CA CYS A 711 -8.17 39.30 -7.95
C CYS A 711 -8.82 39.61 -6.58
N ILE A 712 -8.29 39.04 -5.50
CA ILE A 712 -8.79 39.27 -4.15
C ILE A 712 -8.63 40.73 -3.76
N LYS A 713 -7.48 41.36 -4.05
CA LYS A 713 -7.28 42.79 -3.77
C LYS A 713 -8.36 43.65 -4.44
N ASP A 714 -8.68 43.40 -5.72
CA ASP A 714 -9.76 44.09 -6.43
C ASP A 714 -11.12 43.85 -5.74
N LEU A 715 -11.45 42.57 -5.47
CA LEU A 715 -12.70 42.17 -4.84
C LEU A 715 -12.90 42.81 -3.45
N LEU A 716 -11.88 42.76 -2.59
CA LEU A 716 -11.92 43.34 -1.25
C LEU A 716 -12.05 44.86 -1.30
N ASN A 717 -11.33 45.54 -2.21
CA ASN A 717 -11.43 46.99 -2.37
C ASN A 717 -12.84 47.42 -2.78
N LYS A 718 -13.47 46.70 -3.71
CA LYS A 718 -14.88 46.93 -4.09
C LYS A 718 -15.82 46.72 -2.91
N ALA A 719 -15.62 45.66 -2.14
CA ALA A 719 -16.41 45.38 -0.94
C ALA A 719 -16.29 46.50 0.12
N ILE A 720 -15.07 47.00 0.34
CA ILE A 720 -14.73 48.04 1.32
C ILE A 720 -15.27 49.42 0.94
N ARG A 721 -15.40 49.69 -0.36
CA ARG A 721 -16.00 50.91 -0.95
C ARG A 721 -17.52 50.83 -1.10
N ASN A 722 -18.15 49.74 -0.65
CA ASN A 722 -19.59 49.46 -0.80
C ASN A 722 -20.04 49.40 -2.27
N GLU A 723 -19.16 48.96 -3.18
CA GLU A 723 -19.46 48.77 -4.61
C GLU A 723 -20.08 47.38 -4.89
N ILE A 724 -20.14 46.50 -3.88
CA ILE A 724 -20.75 45.17 -3.96
C ILE A 724 -22.10 45.19 -3.24
N SER A 725 -23.15 44.76 -3.94
CA SER A 725 -24.46 44.53 -3.33
C SER A 725 -24.55 43.14 -2.71
N PHE A 726 -24.74 43.06 -1.40
CA PHE A 726 -24.88 41.79 -0.67
C PHE A 726 -26.34 41.35 -0.55
N LYS A 727 -26.57 40.03 -0.39
CA LYS A 727 -27.88 39.46 -0.03
C LYS A 727 -28.17 39.67 1.46
N ASN A 728 -29.45 39.55 1.86
CA ASN A 728 -29.88 39.70 3.24
C ASN A 728 -29.09 38.76 4.18
N GLY A 729 -28.54 39.31 5.26
CA GLY A 729 -27.71 38.57 6.23
C GLY A 729 -26.20 38.66 5.99
N TYR A 730 -25.77 39.35 4.93
CA TYR A 730 -24.36 39.57 4.61
C TYR A 730 -24.01 41.06 4.57
N ASP A 731 -22.81 41.37 5.03
CA ASP A 731 -22.20 42.69 5.03
C ASP A 731 -20.71 42.58 4.67
N THR A 732 -20.02 43.73 4.53
CA THR A 732 -18.61 43.72 4.15
C THR A 732 -17.74 42.93 5.14
N PRO A 733 -17.84 43.08 6.48
CA PRO A 733 -17.09 42.26 7.43
C PRO A 733 -17.31 40.75 7.29
N SER A 734 -18.56 40.30 7.25
CA SER A 734 -18.89 38.87 7.13
C SER A 734 -18.45 38.28 5.79
N PHE A 735 -18.58 39.04 4.69
CA PHE A 735 -18.08 38.62 3.38
C PHE A 735 -16.56 38.48 3.36
N VAL A 736 -15.82 39.48 3.85
CA VAL A 736 -14.35 39.47 3.90
C VAL A 736 -13.85 38.32 4.78
N SER A 737 -14.52 38.08 5.91
CA SER A 737 -14.27 36.92 6.78
C SER A 737 -14.45 35.61 6.01
N LYS A 738 -15.59 35.41 5.32
CA LYS A 738 -15.86 34.17 4.57
C LYS A 738 -14.85 33.93 3.44
N ILE A 739 -14.63 34.92 2.56
CA ILE A 739 -13.76 34.75 1.39
C ILE A 739 -12.30 34.49 1.77
N LEU A 740 -11.78 35.18 2.80
CA LEU A 740 -10.40 35.03 3.21
C LEU A 740 -10.17 33.79 4.09
N ALA A 741 -11.10 33.44 4.97
CA ALA A 741 -10.91 32.31 5.86
C ALA A 741 -11.10 30.97 5.12
N GLY A 742 -11.89 30.91 4.04
CA GLY A 742 -12.14 29.67 3.31
C GLY A 742 -10.92 29.12 2.56
N CYS A 743 -10.70 27.80 2.65
CA CYS A 743 -9.75 27.06 1.82
C CYS A 743 -10.45 26.54 0.56
N TRP A 744 -10.32 27.29 -0.53
CA TRP A 744 -11.03 27.06 -1.80
C TRP A 744 -10.44 25.94 -2.67
N PHE A 745 -9.28 25.41 -2.31
CA PHE A 745 -8.63 24.34 -3.06
C PHE A 745 -8.84 22.98 -2.40
N GLY A 746 -8.93 21.94 -3.22
CA GLY A 746 -9.00 20.54 -2.82
C GLY A 746 -7.94 19.70 -3.54
N LEU A 747 -7.80 18.47 -3.09
CA LEU A 747 -7.02 17.45 -3.78
C LEU A 747 -7.96 16.63 -4.66
N ARG A 748 -7.54 16.40 -5.90
CA ARG A 748 -8.14 15.42 -6.79
C ARG A 748 -7.10 14.36 -7.09
N LEU A 749 -7.49 13.10 -6.95
CA LEU A 749 -6.58 11.98 -7.16
C LEU A 749 -6.69 11.52 -8.61
N ASN A 750 -5.54 11.15 -9.16
CA ASN A 750 -5.35 10.67 -10.52
C ASN A 750 -4.54 9.37 -10.45
N VAL A 751 -4.99 8.36 -11.18
CA VAL A 751 -4.28 7.09 -11.32
C VAL A 751 -3.92 6.92 -12.78
N GLU A 752 -2.68 6.55 -13.04
CA GLU A 752 -2.17 6.21 -14.37
C GLU A 752 -1.71 4.75 -14.36
N TYR A 753 -2.07 4.00 -15.40
CA TYR A 753 -1.66 2.62 -15.63
C TYR A 753 -1.52 2.35 -17.12
N ASP A 754 -0.37 1.81 -17.54
CA ASP A 754 0.00 1.61 -18.96
C ASP A 754 -0.15 2.88 -19.82
N GLY A 755 0.15 4.05 -19.26
CA GLY A 755 0.05 5.35 -19.94
C GLY A 755 -1.37 5.90 -20.11
N ASP A 756 -2.40 5.18 -19.64
CA ASP A 756 -3.78 5.65 -19.62
C ASP A 756 -4.15 6.21 -18.24
N ASN A 757 -4.97 7.27 -18.20
CA ASN A 757 -5.57 7.75 -16.95
C ASN A 757 -6.80 6.91 -16.59
N LEU A 758 -6.99 6.59 -15.31
CA LEU A 758 -8.10 5.79 -14.79
C LEU A 758 -9.49 6.27 -15.26
N ARG A 759 -9.66 7.58 -15.47
CA ARG A 759 -10.93 8.16 -15.93
C ARG A 759 -11.19 7.94 -17.43
N ASP A 760 -10.15 7.68 -18.21
CA ASP A 760 -10.20 7.45 -19.65
C ASP A 760 -10.20 5.94 -20.01
N MET A 761 -9.98 5.06 -19.02
CA MET A 761 -9.97 3.61 -19.20
C MET A 761 -11.35 3.02 -19.45
N SER A 762 -11.38 1.89 -20.16
CA SER A 762 -12.58 1.06 -20.26
C SER A 762 -13.04 0.57 -18.87
N PRO A 763 -14.34 0.31 -18.65
CA PRO A 763 -14.83 -0.16 -17.35
C PRO A 763 -14.09 -1.40 -16.82
N GLY A 764 -13.70 -2.32 -17.71
CA GLY A 764 -12.92 -3.50 -17.34
C GLY A 764 -11.49 -3.18 -16.92
N LYS A 765 -10.73 -2.44 -17.73
CA LYS A 765 -9.36 -2.03 -17.39
C LYS A 765 -9.34 -1.23 -16.08
N ARG A 766 -10.30 -0.33 -15.89
CA ARG A 766 -10.48 0.44 -14.66
C ARG A 766 -10.75 -0.45 -13.45
N SER A 767 -11.62 -1.45 -13.58
CA SER A 767 -11.91 -2.42 -12.51
C SER A 767 -10.66 -3.22 -12.12
N PHE A 768 -9.87 -3.66 -13.09
CA PHE A 768 -8.61 -4.34 -12.83
C PHE A 768 -7.61 -3.44 -12.10
N VAL A 769 -7.44 -2.19 -12.54
CA VAL A 769 -6.52 -1.24 -11.88
C VAL A 769 -6.96 -0.94 -10.45
N ILE A 770 -8.26 -0.79 -10.18
CA ILE A 770 -8.78 -0.64 -8.81
C ILE A 770 -8.47 -1.89 -7.97
N LEU A 771 -8.67 -3.09 -8.50
CA LEU A 771 -8.33 -4.33 -7.80
C LEU A 771 -6.82 -4.38 -7.49
N LYS A 772 -5.98 -4.02 -8.46
CA LYS A 772 -4.52 -3.94 -8.29
C LYS A 772 -4.16 -2.91 -7.21
N LEU A 773 -4.77 -1.72 -7.22
CA LEU A 773 -4.57 -0.68 -6.20
C LEU A 773 -4.92 -1.19 -4.79
N LEU A 774 -6.08 -1.82 -4.63
CA LEU A 774 -6.55 -2.33 -3.34
C LEU A 774 -5.63 -3.42 -2.77
N LEU A 775 -5.04 -4.24 -3.64
CA LEU A 775 -4.25 -5.40 -3.25
C LEU A 775 -2.71 -5.15 -3.24
N ASP A 776 -2.22 -4.14 -3.96
CA ASP A 776 -0.79 -3.77 -4.01
C ASP A 776 -0.42 -2.68 -3.01
N PHE A 777 -1.34 -1.75 -2.74
CA PHE A 777 -1.06 -0.59 -1.89
C PHE A 777 -1.50 -0.84 -0.44
N SER A 778 -2.09 -1.99 -0.16
CA SER A 778 -2.34 -2.50 1.18
C SER A 778 -1.11 -3.27 1.68
N ASP A 779 -0.48 -2.78 2.75
CA ASP A 779 0.58 -3.50 3.46
C ASP A 779 0.03 -4.71 4.25
N LYS A 780 -1.30 -4.92 4.24
CA LYS A 780 -1.95 -6.00 4.96
C LYS A 780 -1.56 -7.34 4.34
N LYS A 781 -1.15 -8.28 5.19
CA LYS A 781 -0.84 -9.67 4.80
C LYS A 781 -1.96 -10.65 5.16
N CYS A 782 -3.11 -10.15 5.60
CA CYS A 782 -4.27 -10.97 5.92
C CYS A 782 -4.88 -11.68 4.69
N PRO A 783 -5.75 -12.68 4.88
CA PRO A 783 -6.45 -13.35 3.78
C PRO A 783 -7.29 -12.40 2.93
N ILE A 784 -7.36 -12.69 1.63
CA ILE A 784 -8.17 -11.97 0.65
C ILE A 784 -9.31 -12.87 0.19
N LEU A 785 -10.55 -12.40 0.29
CA LEU A 785 -11.76 -13.08 -0.17
C LEU A 785 -12.35 -12.29 -1.35
N ILE A 786 -12.47 -12.91 -2.52
CA ILE A 786 -12.93 -12.24 -3.75
C ILE A 786 -14.09 -13.02 -4.38
N ASP A 787 -15.22 -12.36 -4.63
CA ASP A 787 -16.35 -12.97 -5.34
C ASP A 787 -16.43 -12.47 -6.79
N GLN A 788 -16.19 -13.37 -7.75
CA GLN A 788 -16.32 -13.15 -9.18
C GLN A 788 -15.61 -11.88 -9.70
N PRO A 789 -14.27 -11.77 -9.54
CA PRO A 789 -13.51 -10.64 -10.08
C PRO A 789 -13.58 -10.53 -11.60
N GLU A 790 -13.96 -11.60 -12.30
CA GLU A 790 -14.07 -11.68 -13.75
C GLU A 790 -15.27 -10.94 -14.37
N ASP A 791 -16.35 -10.66 -13.63
CA ASP A 791 -17.65 -10.27 -14.21
C ASP A 791 -17.61 -9.01 -15.09
N ASN A 792 -16.59 -8.15 -14.92
CA ASN A 792 -16.40 -6.91 -15.67
C ASN A 792 -15.14 -6.91 -16.56
N LEU A 793 -14.45 -8.04 -16.68
CA LEU A 793 -13.23 -8.20 -17.46
C LEU A 793 -13.49 -9.09 -18.68
N ASP A 794 -12.88 -8.76 -19.82
CA ASP A 794 -12.90 -9.66 -20.96
C ASP A 794 -11.91 -10.83 -20.77
N ASN A 795 -12.12 -11.94 -21.46
CA ASN A 795 -11.29 -13.14 -21.33
C ASN A 795 -9.80 -12.90 -21.59
N ARG A 796 -9.44 -11.93 -22.45
CA ARG A 796 -8.04 -11.61 -22.76
C ARG A 796 -7.39 -10.86 -21.60
N ALA A 797 -8.09 -9.91 -20.97
CA ALA A 797 -7.64 -9.23 -19.76
C ALA A 797 -7.54 -10.20 -18.58
N ILE A 798 -8.52 -11.10 -18.41
CA ILE A 798 -8.49 -12.13 -17.36
C ILE A 798 -7.21 -12.97 -17.45
N TYR A 799 -6.90 -13.50 -18.64
CA TYR A 799 -5.74 -14.37 -18.81
C TYR A 799 -4.40 -13.62 -18.75
N ASN A 800 -4.31 -12.45 -19.38
CA ASN A 800 -3.02 -11.75 -19.50
C ASN A 800 -2.65 -10.90 -18.27
N GLU A 801 -3.65 -10.46 -17.49
CA GLU A 801 -3.46 -9.53 -16.38
C GLU A 801 -3.84 -10.19 -15.04
N LEU A 802 -5.13 -10.55 -14.87
CA LEU A 802 -5.63 -11.07 -13.59
C LEU A 802 -4.98 -12.39 -13.17
N VAL A 803 -4.83 -13.34 -14.08
CA VAL A 803 -4.18 -14.64 -13.79
C VAL A 803 -2.73 -14.44 -13.35
N LYS A 804 -1.95 -13.64 -14.09
CA LYS A 804 -0.55 -13.35 -13.73
C LYS A 804 -0.47 -12.67 -12.37
N TYR A 805 -1.39 -11.74 -12.11
CA TYR A 805 -1.51 -11.05 -10.84
C TYR A 805 -1.78 -12.00 -9.67
N ILE A 806 -2.78 -12.89 -9.82
CA ILE A 806 -3.12 -13.90 -8.81
C ILE A 806 -1.94 -14.85 -8.56
N LYS A 807 -1.25 -15.32 -9.62
CA LYS A 807 -0.06 -16.20 -9.49
C LYS A 807 1.04 -15.54 -8.65
N LYS A 808 1.23 -14.24 -8.80
CA LYS A 808 2.18 -13.48 -7.97
C LYS A 808 1.69 -13.35 -6.53
N LYS A 809 0.46 -12.88 -6.33
CA LYS A 809 -0.06 -12.53 -5.00
C LYS A 809 -0.33 -13.73 -4.09
N LYS A 810 -0.74 -14.88 -4.65
CA LYS A 810 -0.97 -16.10 -3.86
C LYS A 810 0.29 -16.59 -3.12
N ARG A 811 1.49 -16.19 -3.55
CA ARG A 811 2.75 -16.48 -2.85
C ARG A 811 2.87 -15.68 -1.56
N GLU A 812 2.37 -14.44 -1.54
CA GLU A 812 2.49 -13.50 -0.42
C GLU A 812 1.31 -13.54 0.56
N ARG A 813 0.11 -13.83 0.07
CA ARG A 813 -1.15 -13.79 0.85
C ARG A 813 -2.02 -14.99 0.49
N GLN A 814 -2.84 -15.44 1.44
CA GLN A 814 -3.87 -16.43 1.17
C GLN A 814 -5.01 -15.77 0.37
N ILE A 815 -5.45 -16.43 -0.71
CA ILE A 815 -6.55 -15.96 -1.55
C ILE A 815 -7.65 -17.02 -1.55
N ILE A 816 -8.89 -16.61 -1.30
CA ILE A 816 -10.10 -17.42 -1.40
C ILE A 816 -11.02 -16.75 -2.42
N LEU A 817 -11.21 -17.38 -3.57
CA LEU A 817 -11.79 -16.74 -4.74
C LEU A 817 -12.94 -17.57 -5.30
N VAL A 818 -14.13 -16.96 -5.44
CA VAL A 818 -15.25 -17.58 -6.15
C VAL A 818 -15.15 -17.21 -7.62
N THR A 819 -15.21 -18.21 -8.51
CA THR A 819 -15.17 -17.98 -9.96
C THR A 819 -15.95 -19.03 -10.73
N HIS A 820 -16.35 -18.66 -11.94
CA HIS A 820 -16.89 -19.55 -12.96
C HIS A 820 -16.01 -19.59 -14.22
N ASN A 821 -14.80 -19.00 -14.18
CA ASN A 821 -13.90 -18.90 -15.32
C ASN A 821 -12.73 -19.91 -15.20
N PRO A 822 -12.58 -20.85 -16.16
CA PRO A 822 -11.50 -21.84 -16.13
C PRO A 822 -10.11 -21.20 -16.21
N ASN A 823 -9.96 -20.03 -16.83
CA ASN A 823 -8.67 -19.33 -16.91
C ASN A 823 -8.15 -18.92 -15.52
N ILE A 824 -9.04 -18.55 -14.60
CA ILE A 824 -8.64 -18.20 -13.23
C ILE A 824 -8.25 -19.45 -12.45
N VAL A 825 -8.99 -20.53 -12.62
CA VAL A 825 -8.78 -21.77 -11.84
C VAL A 825 -7.53 -22.51 -12.32
N VAL A 826 -7.51 -22.85 -13.62
CA VAL A 826 -6.45 -23.63 -14.27
C VAL A 826 -5.26 -22.74 -14.61
N GLY A 827 -5.50 -21.57 -15.23
CA GLY A 827 -4.43 -20.67 -15.65
C GLY A 827 -3.67 -20.03 -14.49
N ALA A 828 -4.31 -19.79 -13.34
CA ALA A 828 -3.60 -19.33 -12.13
C ALA A 828 -3.03 -20.47 -11.27
N ASP A 829 -3.13 -21.72 -11.75
CA ASP A 829 -2.63 -22.93 -11.08
C ASP A 829 -3.13 -23.04 -9.63
N SER A 830 -4.45 -23.12 -9.44
CA SER A 830 -5.06 -23.20 -8.10
C SER A 830 -4.49 -24.36 -7.29
N GLU A 831 -3.96 -24.06 -6.09
CA GLU A 831 -3.47 -25.10 -5.19
C GLU A 831 -4.63 -25.95 -4.64
N GLU A 832 -5.77 -25.32 -4.34
CA GLU A 832 -6.97 -26.02 -3.91
C GLU A 832 -8.21 -25.51 -4.66
N VAL A 833 -9.01 -26.45 -5.15
CA VAL A 833 -10.31 -26.18 -5.76
C VAL A 833 -11.40 -26.79 -4.89
N ILE A 834 -12.35 -25.97 -4.49
CA ILE A 834 -13.53 -26.30 -3.70
C ILE A 834 -14.73 -26.35 -4.65
N VAL A 835 -15.23 -27.55 -4.92
CA VAL A 835 -16.36 -27.80 -5.80
C VAL A 835 -17.65 -27.80 -4.97
N ALA A 836 -18.50 -26.79 -5.20
CA ALA A 836 -19.77 -26.62 -4.52
C ALA A 836 -20.93 -27.27 -5.29
N ASN A 837 -21.76 -28.05 -4.61
CA ASN A 837 -22.99 -28.61 -5.17
C ASN A 837 -24.21 -28.35 -4.28
N GLN A 838 -25.33 -28.03 -4.94
CA GLN A 838 -26.64 -27.98 -4.31
C GLN A 838 -27.38 -29.30 -4.54
N ASN A 839 -27.98 -29.85 -3.48
CA ASN A 839 -28.74 -31.09 -3.56
C ASN A 839 -29.91 -30.97 -4.54
N GLY A 840 -29.98 -31.91 -5.49
CA GLY A 840 -31.06 -31.98 -6.46
C GLY A 840 -31.20 -33.40 -7.03
N LYS A 841 -32.29 -33.64 -7.78
CA LYS A 841 -32.59 -34.97 -8.35
C LYS A 841 -31.48 -35.54 -9.23
N ASN A 842 -30.82 -34.67 -10.01
CA ASN A 842 -29.74 -35.06 -10.93
C ASN A 842 -28.33 -34.84 -10.34
N ALA A 843 -28.25 -34.25 -9.15
CA ALA A 843 -27.01 -33.90 -8.47
C ALA A 843 -27.18 -34.12 -6.95
N PRO A 844 -27.40 -35.37 -6.50
CA PRO A 844 -27.70 -35.65 -5.10
C PRO A 844 -26.47 -35.38 -4.22
N ASN A 845 -26.70 -34.77 -3.06
CA ASN A 845 -25.73 -34.67 -1.97
C ASN A 845 -25.92 -35.82 -0.98
N GLU A 846 -24.89 -36.09 -0.18
CA GLU A 846 -25.01 -37.07 0.90
C GLU A 846 -26.02 -36.60 1.94
N ASN A 847 -26.84 -37.53 2.43
CA ASN A 847 -27.86 -37.29 3.44
C ASN A 847 -28.88 -36.18 3.08
N GLY A 848 -28.95 -35.78 1.80
CA GLY A 848 -29.88 -34.76 1.32
C GLY A 848 -29.57 -33.32 1.78
N ILE A 849 -28.37 -33.06 2.30
CA ILE A 849 -27.94 -31.73 2.79
C ILE A 849 -27.96 -30.71 1.64
N LYS A 850 -28.53 -29.51 1.85
CA LYS A 850 -28.75 -28.50 0.80
C LYS A 850 -27.48 -28.14 0.04
N PHE A 851 -26.41 -27.77 0.73
CA PHE A 851 -25.11 -27.41 0.15
C PHE A 851 -24.02 -28.33 0.70
N GLN A 852 -23.22 -28.90 -0.20
CA GLN A 852 -22.09 -29.75 0.14
C GLN A 852 -20.90 -29.38 -0.76
N TYR A 853 -19.69 -29.61 -0.27
CA TYR A 853 -18.47 -29.25 -0.99
C TYR A 853 -17.45 -30.40 -0.93
N VAL A 854 -16.71 -30.59 -2.01
CA VAL A 854 -15.51 -31.45 -2.07
C VAL A 854 -14.33 -30.58 -2.49
N PHE A 855 -13.15 -30.85 -1.94
CA PHE A 855 -11.98 -30.00 -2.15
C PHE A 855 -10.71 -30.84 -2.32
N GLY A 856 -9.77 -30.30 -3.09
CA GLY A 856 -8.47 -30.91 -3.36
C GLY A 856 -7.72 -30.19 -4.48
N SER A 857 -6.59 -30.77 -4.88
CA SER A 857 -5.68 -30.21 -5.89
C SER A 857 -6.20 -30.38 -7.33
N LEU A 858 -5.66 -29.60 -8.27
CA LEU A 858 -5.94 -29.77 -9.70
C LEU A 858 -5.42 -31.10 -10.27
N GLU A 859 -4.39 -31.69 -9.67
CA GLU A 859 -3.87 -33.01 -10.03
C GLU A 859 -4.67 -34.18 -9.45
N ASN A 860 -5.63 -33.92 -8.56
CA ASN A 860 -6.49 -34.97 -8.02
C ASN A 860 -7.42 -35.51 -9.11
N SER A 861 -7.03 -36.64 -9.69
CA SER A 861 -7.78 -37.32 -10.74
C SER A 861 -8.35 -38.64 -10.27
N LYS A 862 -9.63 -38.84 -10.59
CA LYS A 862 -10.31 -40.13 -10.44
C LYS A 862 -11.37 -40.23 -11.53
N LYS A 863 -11.26 -41.27 -12.36
CA LYS A 863 -12.25 -41.55 -13.42
C LYS A 863 -13.66 -41.57 -12.84
N ARG A 864 -14.59 -40.99 -13.60
CA ARG A 864 -16.00 -40.93 -13.24
C ARG A 864 -16.58 -42.33 -13.07
N VAL A 865 -17.20 -42.58 -11.93
CA VAL A 865 -17.95 -43.78 -11.61
C VAL A 865 -19.42 -43.40 -11.46
N ASN A 866 -20.27 -43.94 -12.32
CA ASN A 866 -21.71 -43.68 -12.32
C ASN A 866 -22.43 -44.84 -11.64
N GLN A 867 -22.57 -44.80 -10.31
CA GLN A 867 -23.42 -45.73 -9.55
C GLN A 867 -24.74 -45.05 -9.16
N MET A 868 -25.85 -45.78 -9.29
CA MET A 868 -27.18 -45.28 -8.95
C MET A 868 -27.25 -44.96 -7.45
N GLY A 869 -27.60 -43.72 -7.10
CA GLY A 869 -27.67 -43.25 -5.70
C GLY A 869 -26.36 -42.71 -5.12
N GLN A 870 -25.26 -42.70 -5.88
CA GLN A 870 -24.00 -42.09 -5.44
C GLN A 870 -24.09 -40.55 -5.46
N ALA A 871 -23.58 -39.89 -4.41
CA ALA A 871 -23.52 -38.44 -4.35
C ALA A 871 -22.61 -37.87 -5.45
N ILE A 872 -23.06 -36.80 -6.12
CA ILE A 872 -22.39 -36.26 -7.31
C ILE A 872 -20.95 -35.84 -7.03
N LEU A 873 -20.68 -35.26 -5.86
CA LEU A 873 -19.34 -34.81 -5.50
C LEU A 873 -18.33 -35.95 -5.32
N LYS A 874 -18.79 -37.20 -5.13
CA LYS A 874 -17.92 -38.39 -4.97
C LYS A 874 -17.73 -39.19 -6.27
N CYS A 875 -18.33 -38.78 -7.39
CA CYS A 875 -18.34 -39.57 -8.62
C CYS A 875 -16.99 -39.56 -9.36
N CYS A 876 -16.21 -38.49 -9.27
CA CYS A 876 -14.90 -38.31 -9.92
C CYS A 876 -13.94 -37.48 -9.07
N GLY A 877 -12.72 -37.24 -9.58
CA GLY A 877 -11.71 -36.40 -8.95
C GLY A 877 -11.95 -34.91 -9.21
N ILE A 878 -11.18 -34.06 -8.53
CA ILE A 878 -11.29 -32.61 -8.67
C ILE A 878 -11.00 -32.16 -10.10
N ARG A 879 -9.98 -32.75 -10.76
CA ARG A 879 -9.65 -32.44 -12.16
C ARG A 879 -10.83 -32.62 -13.10
N GLU A 880 -11.54 -33.73 -12.93
CA GLU A 880 -12.70 -34.06 -13.75
C GLU A 880 -13.88 -33.14 -13.42
N HIS A 881 -14.13 -32.82 -12.15
CA HIS A 881 -15.15 -31.83 -11.76
C HIS A 881 -14.88 -30.44 -12.36
N VAL A 882 -13.63 -29.99 -12.37
CA VAL A 882 -13.23 -28.69 -12.96
C VAL A 882 -13.58 -28.66 -14.44
N CYS A 883 -13.20 -29.69 -15.20
CA CYS A 883 -13.50 -29.79 -16.63
C CYS A 883 -15.02 -29.87 -16.89
N ASP A 884 -15.74 -30.67 -16.11
CA ASP A 884 -17.20 -30.81 -16.26
C ASP A 884 -17.95 -29.51 -15.99
N ILE A 885 -17.57 -28.78 -14.93
CA ILE A 885 -18.30 -27.58 -14.47
C ILE A 885 -17.93 -26.33 -15.27
N LEU A 886 -16.64 -26.14 -15.57
CA LEU A 886 -16.15 -24.90 -16.18
C LEU A 886 -16.03 -24.98 -17.70
N GLU A 887 -15.83 -26.18 -18.26
CA GLU A 887 -15.56 -26.37 -19.69
C GLU A 887 -16.64 -27.17 -20.43
N GLY A 888 -17.60 -27.73 -19.70
CA GLY A 888 -18.67 -28.57 -20.24
C GLY A 888 -18.28 -30.03 -20.43
N GLY A 889 -17.17 -30.47 -19.84
CA GLY A 889 -16.66 -31.84 -19.87
C GLY A 889 -15.60 -32.08 -20.94
N GLU A 890 -14.89 -33.21 -20.79
CA GLU A 890 -13.72 -33.58 -21.61
C GLU A 890 -14.05 -33.67 -23.10
N ASP A 891 -15.20 -34.24 -23.45
CA ASP A 891 -15.64 -34.36 -24.85
C ASP A 891 -15.87 -32.98 -25.48
N ALA A 892 -16.53 -32.06 -24.77
CA ALA A 892 -16.78 -30.70 -25.25
C ALA A 892 -15.48 -29.91 -25.41
N PHE A 893 -14.50 -30.09 -24.51
CA PHE A 893 -13.18 -29.49 -24.62
C PHE A 893 -12.44 -30.01 -25.86
N ARG A 894 -12.35 -31.33 -26.02
CA ARG A 894 -11.66 -31.97 -27.15
C ARG A 894 -12.32 -31.65 -28.49
N ASP A 895 -13.64 -31.59 -28.56
CA ASP A 895 -14.36 -31.22 -29.78
C ASP A 895 -14.02 -29.78 -30.21
N ARG A 896 -13.89 -28.85 -29.26
CA ARG A 896 -13.42 -27.48 -29.54
C ARG A 896 -11.98 -27.48 -30.04
N GLU A 897 -11.08 -28.16 -29.33
CA GLU A 897 -9.67 -28.29 -29.73
C GLU A 897 -9.52 -28.88 -31.14
N ASN A 898 -10.29 -29.94 -31.44
CA ASN A 898 -10.32 -30.57 -32.76
C ASN A 898 -10.85 -29.63 -33.84
N LYS A 899 -11.89 -28.85 -33.54
CA LYS A 899 -12.47 -27.88 -34.48
C LYS A 899 -11.55 -26.69 -34.75
N TYR A 900 -10.78 -26.24 -33.76
CA TYR A 900 -9.76 -25.21 -33.95
C TYR A 900 -8.51 -25.74 -34.67
N GLY A 901 -8.25 -27.05 -34.60
CA GLY A 901 -7.10 -27.70 -35.23
C GLY A 901 -5.78 -27.49 -34.46
N PHE A 902 -5.84 -27.09 -33.19
CA PHE A 902 -4.63 -26.77 -32.41
C PHE A 902 -3.72 -27.98 -32.14
N HIS A 903 -4.26 -29.19 -32.14
CA HIS A 903 -3.48 -30.43 -32.01
C HIS A 903 -2.57 -30.74 -33.23
N GLN A 904 -2.68 -29.97 -34.33
CA GLN A 904 -1.88 -30.13 -35.55
C GLN A 904 -0.77 -29.07 -35.70
N ILE A 905 -0.70 -28.14 -34.75
CA ILE A 905 0.31 -27.07 -34.66
C ILE A 905 1.35 -27.50 -33.63
#